data_AF-A0A8H9K5Y0-F1
#
_entry.id   AF-A0A8H9K5Y0-F1
#
_cell.length_a   1.000
_cell.length_b   1.000
_cell.length_c   1.000
_cell.angle_alpha   90.00
_cell.angle_beta   90.00
_cell.angle_gamma   90.00
#
_symmetry.space_group_name_H-M   'P 1'
#
loop_
_entity.id
_entity.type
_entity.pdbx_description
1 polymer ?
#
loop_
_entity_poly.entity_id
_entity_poly.type
_entity_poly.pdbx_seq_one_letter_code
_entity_poly.pdbx_strand_id
1 'polypeptide(L)'
;MKHTFKLSLLCSAILLAGCGDNTESSGTTGSVTFEPSVQELLGRDASIKFALKGTSAAVPLPSFLLFDTNDHTLNIPISAGASKGLDNPQVAMGESDGWSTIMPFSITLNFAEGVTLANDIVMIDGSPYSQNLNAGIRVAKVDVDLATGAMTNFTALTPGVDFLAVTTDLKSINVLPLKGLDPASNYIYALTESIKDSNDNPLGTSSSYASLKSSTAQPGVLATPQKIIWNIEKTFEDNAQVTSKDEIVYSSWFTTASAGNVMQGTKAAIAASIDPAVKPAGVWKGTANPNNLSVDELNSLYSIDADDAGADFGTAVTNDPLFKAAFGDDQANTLKTSYDMLTAAPTLDSIQVFRGTVKLPYFLSDQVEGKEWKTLPWRSGMPSVFKILKTLSSGSDADKAAISQQLVDLGFTDLPAQLYSAPHQALLVGAKLTLADGTQLDADRIMTRYSAVPQIRAVKEVPFIMFVPKGAGADNVPLLQYQHGITNLKESAYALALSHISTAIQTGKTPYALIAIDQPLHGQRALSDGTVTTPNTPTVFMNLEYLPVARDNIRQGAIDGLGLRYALNYVNPTEVAFQTVNQAEVSLIGHSIGGITGISSYAVANTSVNPTIDPMFAYKTATLANPGGGIAPFLFESGSFSPIIKHSITAAAIPSYLDYYANTCPTKDKPGTCFNNFYSAADAKMKSEIDSTLTSFTYAAQTVLDNVDPFNMASQVSGSLLGIQSNDDATIPNKVSKIPTAGTEPLFKKLGLANTATDATGIRLASYFDVSSNAAHSTVIAPGSADETAAHGQMSSQIVQFTLTKGNSDGSLAVDAAFLDASK
;
A
#
# COMPACT_ATOMS: atom_id res chain seq x y z
N MET A 1 -17.92 -9.48 -16.88
CA MET A 1 -17.32 -9.83 -18.20
C MET A 1 -15.83 -9.54 -18.07
N LYS A 2 -14.94 -10.40 -18.58
CA LYS A 2 -13.49 -10.14 -18.51
C LYS A 2 -13.19 -8.95 -19.43
N HIS A 3 -13.04 -7.76 -18.87
CA HIS A 3 -12.81 -6.52 -19.62
C HIS A 3 -11.41 -6.57 -20.25
N THR A 4 -11.32 -7.17 -21.44
CA THR A 4 -10.22 -6.92 -22.37
C THR A 4 -10.46 -5.55 -22.96
N PHE A 5 -9.96 -4.49 -22.32
CA PHE A 5 -9.77 -3.23 -23.00
C PHE A 5 -8.68 -3.47 -24.03
N LYS A 6 -9.11 -3.66 -25.28
CA LYS A 6 -8.19 -4.01 -26.34
C LYS A 6 -7.43 -2.75 -26.69
N LEU A 7 -6.11 -2.74 -26.50
CA LEU A 7 -5.20 -1.92 -27.31
C LEU A 7 -5.56 -2.05 -28.82
N SER A 8 -6.24 -3.14 -29.21
CA SER A 8 -6.84 -3.35 -30.52
C SER A 8 -7.87 -2.30 -30.99
N LEU A 9 -8.54 -1.55 -30.11
CA LEU A 9 -9.41 -0.44 -30.52
C LEU A 9 -8.58 0.74 -31.04
N LEU A 10 -7.42 1.00 -30.42
CA LEU A 10 -6.36 1.82 -31.01
C LEU A 10 -5.87 1.22 -32.34
N CYS A 11 -5.72 -0.10 -32.41
CA CYS A 11 -5.18 -0.80 -33.60
C CYS A 11 -6.04 -0.75 -34.89
N SER A 12 -7.31 -0.34 -34.81
CA SER A 12 -8.24 -0.42 -35.96
C SER A 12 -8.18 0.81 -36.88
N ALA A 13 -7.72 1.96 -36.38
CA ALA A 13 -7.66 3.23 -37.12
C ALA A 13 -6.33 3.48 -37.88
N ILE A 14 -5.37 2.54 -37.78
CA ILE A 14 -3.93 2.78 -38.05
C ILE A 14 -3.52 2.61 -39.53
N LEU A 15 -4.38 2.04 -40.39
CA LEU A 15 -4.03 1.76 -41.79
C LEU A 15 -3.79 3.03 -42.65
N LEU A 16 -4.24 4.21 -42.21
CA LEU A 16 -4.02 5.48 -42.93
C LEU A 16 -2.90 6.36 -42.33
N ALA A 17 -2.38 6.03 -41.14
CA ALA A 17 -1.46 6.90 -40.39
C ALA A 17 0.00 6.39 -40.30
N GLY A 18 0.30 5.19 -40.82
CA GLY A 18 1.68 4.66 -40.84
C GLY A 18 2.24 4.18 -39.49
N CYS A 19 1.42 4.00 -38.45
CA CYS A 19 1.85 3.53 -37.13
C CYS A 19 2.07 1.99 -37.06
N GLY A 20 2.84 1.43 -38.00
CA GLY A 20 3.25 0.02 -38.02
C GLY A 20 4.37 -0.31 -37.01
N ASP A 21 4.72 -1.60 -36.88
CA ASP A 21 5.93 -1.99 -36.17
C ASP A 21 7.17 -1.47 -36.91
N ASN A 22 8.30 -1.34 -36.21
CA ASN A 22 9.55 -0.77 -36.75
C ASN A 22 10.22 -1.66 -37.83
N THR A 23 9.49 -2.61 -38.41
CA THR A 23 9.94 -3.59 -39.40
C THR A 23 8.94 -3.63 -40.55
N GLU A 24 9.09 -2.69 -41.48
CA GLU A 24 8.46 -2.69 -42.80
C GLU A 24 6.95 -2.96 -42.90
N SER A 25 6.18 -1.90 -43.17
CA SER A 25 4.90 -2.04 -43.85
C SER A 25 5.15 -2.37 -45.33
N SER A 26 5.40 -3.64 -45.64
CA SER A 26 5.40 -4.15 -47.01
C SER A 26 3.95 -4.20 -47.54
N GLY A 27 3.43 -3.06 -48.02
CA GLY A 27 2.12 -3.07 -48.70
C GLY A 27 1.42 -1.76 -49.01
N THR A 28 1.92 -0.59 -48.60
CA THR A 28 1.36 0.70 -49.03
C THR A 28 2.42 1.56 -49.72
N THR A 29 2.11 2.03 -50.92
CA THR A 29 3.03 2.72 -51.86
C THR A 29 3.31 4.18 -51.51
N GLY A 30 3.34 4.53 -50.22
CA GLY A 30 3.75 5.86 -49.77
C GLY A 30 4.32 5.80 -48.36
N SER A 31 5.61 6.12 -48.21
CA SER A 31 6.17 6.43 -46.89
C SER A 31 5.44 7.65 -46.35
N VAL A 32 4.81 7.52 -45.17
CA VAL A 32 4.25 8.67 -44.46
C VAL A 32 5.40 9.64 -44.22
N THR A 33 5.31 10.83 -44.81
CA THR A 33 6.33 11.87 -44.69
C THR A 33 5.86 12.85 -43.62
N PHE A 34 6.60 12.91 -42.51
CA PHE A 34 6.33 13.86 -41.44
C PHE A 34 7.02 15.21 -41.70
N GLU A 35 6.72 16.22 -40.89
CA GLU A 35 7.51 17.46 -40.88
C GLU A 35 9.02 17.18 -40.66
N PRO A 36 9.92 18.02 -41.21
CA PRO A 36 11.36 17.74 -41.20
C PRO A 36 11.95 17.39 -39.82
N SER A 37 11.52 18.09 -38.76
CA SER A 37 11.97 17.83 -37.39
C SER A 37 11.60 16.42 -36.91
N VAL A 38 10.38 15.97 -37.17
CA VAL A 38 9.92 14.62 -36.81
C VAL A 38 10.58 13.55 -37.69
N GLN A 39 10.82 13.86 -38.97
CA GLN A 39 11.50 12.94 -39.88
C GLN A 39 12.96 12.70 -39.48
N GLU A 40 13.64 13.73 -38.96
CA GLU A 40 14.99 13.62 -38.43
C GLU A 40 15.04 12.69 -37.19
N LEU A 41 14.08 12.81 -36.27
CA LEU A 41 13.97 11.93 -35.10
C LEU A 41 13.81 10.45 -35.46
N LEU A 42 13.10 10.15 -36.56
CA LEU A 42 12.88 8.78 -37.03
C LEU A 42 14.11 8.14 -37.69
N GLY A 43 15.04 8.96 -38.16
CA GLY A 43 16.24 8.52 -38.88
C GLY A 43 17.42 8.12 -38.00
N ARG A 44 17.26 8.10 -36.67
CA ARG A 44 18.37 7.89 -35.71
C ARG A 44 18.56 6.41 -35.36
N ASP A 45 19.81 6.04 -35.06
CA ASP A 45 20.21 4.65 -34.78
C ASP A 45 19.74 4.12 -33.42
N ALA A 46 19.37 5.01 -32.50
CA ALA A 46 18.73 4.69 -31.22
C ALA A 46 17.33 5.31 -31.18
N SER A 47 16.31 4.60 -30.71
CA SER A 47 14.94 5.13 -30.62
C SER A 47 14.18 4.59 -29.41
N ILE A 48 13.14 5.30 -28.98
CA ILE A 48 12.20 4.80 -27.98
C ILE A 48 11.48 3.53 -28.46
N LYS A 49 11.39 2.50 -27.61
CA LYS A 49 10.55 1.33 -27.90
C LYS A 49 9.09 1.64 -27.54
N PHE A 50 8.41 2.30 -28.48
CA PHE A 50 7.00 2.62 -28.37
C PHE A 50 6.27 2.22 -29.65
N ALA A 51 5.33 1.29 -29.53
CA ALA A 51 4.51 0.82 -30.63
C ALA A 51 3.09 0.58 -30.14
N LEU A 52 2.12 1.19 -30.81
CA LEU A 52 0.70 1.10 -30.45
C LEU A 52 0.01 -0.15 -31.01
N LYS A 53 0.65 -0.88 -31.92
CA LYS A 53 0.10 -2.04 -32.62
C LYS A 53 1.20 -3.04 -32.99
N GLY A 54 0.77 -4.26 -33.33
CA GLY A 54 1.61 -5.32 -33.86
C GLY A 54 2.09 -6.27 -32.78
N THR A 55 2.82 -7.31 -33.17
CA THR A 55 3.49 -8.23 -32.24
C THR A 55 4.57 -7.53 -31.41
N SER A 56 5.01 -6.35 -31.87
CA SER A 56 6.00 -5.51 -31.20
C SER A 56 5.38 -4.39 -30.35
N ALA A 57 4.06 -4.41 -30.11
CA ALA A 57 3.37 -3.41 -29.30
C ALA A 57 4.01 -3.28 -27.92
N ALA A 58 4.38 -2.06 -27.56
CA ALA A 58 5.10 -1.74 -26.34
C ALA A 58 4.81 -0.30 -25.94
N VAL A 59 4.50 -0.08 -24.67
CA VAL A 59 4.29 1.25 -24.10
C VAL A 59 5.18 1.34 -22.86
N PRO A 60 6.08 2.33 -22.75
CA PRO A 60 6.84 2.58 -21.53
C PRO A 60 5.93 2.77 -20.32
N LEU A 61 6.37 2.28 -19.16
CA LEU A 61 5.63 2.40 -17.90
C LEU A 61 6.31 3.46 -17.01
N PRO A 62 5.55 4.35 -16.35
CA PRO A 62 4.09 4.52 -16.39
C PRO A 62 3.63 5.32 -17.61
N SER A 63 2.34 5.21 -17.99
CA SER A 63 1.78 5.96 -19.13
C SER A 63 0.27 6.13 -19.06
N PHE A 64 -0.23 7.28 -19.53
CA PHE A 64 -1.65 7.61 -19.53
C PHE A 64 -2.46 6.73 -20.50
N LEU A 65 -1.78 6.20 -21.53
CA LEU A 65 -2.36 5.30 -22.52
C LEU A 65 -2.82 3.96 -21.93
N LEU A 66 -2.38 3.68 -20.70
CA LEU A 66 -2.65 2.45 -19.98
C LEU A 66 -3.61 2.68 -18.81
N PHE A 67 -4.38 3.78 -18.81
CA PHE A 67 -5.59 3.88 -18.00
C PHE A 67 -6.80 3.40 -18.80
N ASP A 68 -7.71 2.67 -18.14
CA ASP A 68 -9.04 2.45 -18.69
C ASP A 68 -9.79 3.79 -18.68
N THR A 69 -10.22 4.22 -19.85
CA THR A 69 -10.90 5.51 -20.00
C THR A 69 -12.24 5.57 -19.29
N ASN A 70 -12.85 4.43 -18.90
CA ASN A 70 -14.18 4.35 -18.32
C ASN A 70 -14.20 4.52 -16.81
N ASP A 71 -13.18 4.01 -16.12
CA ASP A 71 -13.14 4.00 -14.65
C ASP A 71 -11.84 4.52 -14.06
N HIS A 72 -10.87 4.85 -14.92
CA HIS A 72 -9.59 5.42 -14.56
C HIS A 72 -8.73 4.49 -13.68
N THR A 73 -8.95 3.17 -13.78
CA THR A 73 -8.00 2.18 -13.26
C THR A 73 -6.92 1.89 -14.30
N LEU A 74 -5.85 1.22 -13.88
CA LEU A 74 -4.84 0.76 -14.82
C LEU A 74 -5.41 -0.33 -15.73
N ASN A 75 -4.90 -0.39 -16.95
CA ASN A 75 -5.25 -1.40 -17.93
C ASN A 75 -3.98 -1.83 -18.66
N ILE A 76 -3.34 -2.86 -18.11
CA ILE A 76 -2.04 -3.33 -18.56
C ILE A 76 -2.22 -4.44 -19.61
N PRO A 77 -1.65 -4.30 -20.82
CA PRO A 77 -1.69 -5.35 -21.83
C PRO A 77 -1.03 -6.62 -21.31
N ILE A 78 -1.69 -7.75 -21.54
CA ILE A 78 -1.18 -9.08 -21.21
C ILE A 78 -0.74 -9.82 -22.47
N SER A 79 0.32 -10.61 -22.33
CA SER A 79 0.82 -11.47 -23.41
C SER A 79 -0.22 -12.51 -23.83
N ALA A 80 -0.17 -12.93 -25.11
CA ALA A 80 -1.06 -13.97 -25.61
C ALA A 80 -0.90 -15.28 -24.81
N GLY A 81 -2.01 -15.88 -24.40
CA GLY A 81 -2.02 -17.11 -23.59
C GLY A 81 -1.83 -16.90 -22.07
N ALA A 82 -1.47 -15.69 -21.62
CA ALA A 82 -1.42 -15.38 -20.20
C ALA A 82 -2.82 -15.41 -19.56
N SER A 83 -2.88 -15.68 -18.25
CA SER A 83 -4.14 -15.64 -17.50
C SER A 83 -4.77 -14.25 -17.59
N LYS A 84 -6.09 -14.22 -17.76
CA LYS A 84 -6.93 -13.01 -17.76
C LYS A 84 -7.59 -12.78 -16.40
N GLY A 85 -7.28 -13.60 -15.39
CA GLY A 85 -7.79 -13.44 -14.04
C GLY A 85 -6.85 -12.59 -13.18
N LEU A 86 -7.31 -12.30 -11.96
CA LEU A 86 -6.54 -11.52 -10.97
C LEU A 86 -5.34 -12.29 -10.39
N ASP A 87 -5.20 -13.57 -10.73
CA ASP A 87 -4.01 -14.40 -10.49
C ASP A 87 -2.80 -13.95 -11.32
N ASN A 88 -3.03 -13.15 -12.37
CA ASN A 88 -1.97 -12.51 -13.15
C ASN A 88 -1.65 -11.12 -12.57
N PRO A 89 -0.41 -10.86 -12.12
CA PRO A 89 -0.02 -9.56 -11.56
C PRO A 89 -0.29 -8.36 -12.49
N GLN A 90 -0.20 -8.55 -13.81
CA GLN A 90 -0.50 -7.48 -14.77
C GLN A 90 -1.99 -7.12 -14.79
N VAL A 91 -2.87 -8.12 -14.68
CA VAL A 91 -4.31 -7.90 -14.59
C VAL A 91 -4.67 -7.33 -13.22
N ALA A 92 -4.01 -7.80 -12.17
CA ALA A 92 -4.19 -7.30 -10.80
C ALA A 92 -3.89 -5.79 -10.67
N MET A 93 -2.92 -5.26 -11.42
CA MET A 93 -2.67 -3.81 -11.48
C MET A 93 -3.91 -3.00 -11.88
N GLY A 94 -4.84 -3.59 -12.66
CA GLY A 94 -6.09 -2.93 -13.02
C GLY A 94 -7.12 -2.80 -11.90
N GLU A 95 -6.79 -3.28 -10.70
CA GLU A 95 -7.52 -2.99 -9.47
C GLU A 95 -6.94 -1.77 -8.72
N SER A 96 -6.03 -1.02 -9.35
CA SER A 96 -5.48 0.26 -8.86
C SER A 96 -5.89 1.42 -9.75
N ASP A 97 -6.13 2.59 -9.15
CA ASP A 97 -6.50 3.84 -9.81
C ASP A 97 -5.30 4.78 -10.06
N GLY A 98 -4.09 4.21 -10.02
CA GLY A 98 -2.86 4.92 -10.32
C GLY A 98 -1.63 4.03 -10.23
N TRP A 99 -0.52 4.57 -10.73
CA TRP A 99 0.80 3.95 -10.76
C TRP A 99 1.51 4.07 -9.42
N SER A 100 2.58 3.29 -9.28
CA SER A 100 3.37 3.36 -8.07
C SER A 100 4.07 4.72 -7.90
N THR A 101 4.14 5.15 -6.64
CA THR A 101 4.84 6.35 -6.16
C THR A 101 6.35 6.14 -5.97
N ILE A 102 6.80 4.88 -5.90
CA ILE A 102 8.18 4.53 -5.57
C ILE A 102 8.86 3.65 -6.61
N MET A 103 8.10 2.91 -7.44
CA MET A 103 8.71 2.06 -8.46
C MET A 103 9.31 2.89 -9.60
N PRO A 104 10.44 2.45 -10.20
CA PRO A 104 11.09 3.18 -11.27
C PRO A 104 10.25 3.24 -12.54
N PHE A 105 10.37 4.31 -13.31
CA PHE A 105 9.80 4.35 -14.66
C PHE A 105 10.70 3.51 -15.54
N SER A 106 10.14 2.56 -16.28
CA SER A 106 10.91 1.66 -17.12
C SER A 106 10.71 2.00 -18.59
N ILE A 107 11.79 2.43 -19.21
CA ILE A 107 11.80 2.87 -20.61
C ILE A 107 12.78 1.98 -21.38
N THR A 108 12.23 1.14 -22.25
CA THR A 108 13.02 0.32 -23.17
C THR A 108 13.28 1.09 -24.47
N LEU A 109 14.46 0.90 -25.05
CA LEU A 109 14.88 1.50 -26.30
C LEU A 109 15.13 0.43 -27.37
N ASN A 110 15.11 0.84 -28.64
CA ASN A 110 15.57 0.06 -29.78
C ASN A 110 16.89 0.66 -30.28
N PHE A 111 17.78 -0.20 -30.74
CA PHE A 111 19.08 0.20 -31.28
C PHE A 111 19.35 -0.50 -32.61
N ALA A 112 20.05 0.18 -33.51
CA ALA A 112 20.72 -0.43 -34.63
C ALA A 112 21.79 -1.43 -34.14
N GLU A 113 22.22 -2.32 -35.03
CA GLU A 113 23.23 -3.32 -34.70
C GLU A 113 24.53 -2.65 -34.23
N GLY A 114 25.06 -3.08 -33.08
CA GLY A 114 26.29 -2.55 -32.49
C GLY A 114 26.15 -1.24 -31.71
N VAL A 115 24.94 -0.67 -31.60
CA VAL A 115 24.68 0.59 -30.88
C VAL A 115 24.08 0.33 -29.50
N THR A 116 24.45 1.14 -28.50
CA THR A 116 23.87 1.14 -27.14
C THR A 116 23.63 2.57 -26.67
N LEU A 117 23.10 2.76 -25.46
CA LEU A 117 23.23 4.06 -24.77
C LEU A 117 24.70 4.45 -24.60
N ALA A 118 24.96 5.76 -24.58
CA ALA A 118 26.24 6.31 -24.18
C ALA A 118 26.60 5.78 -22.77
N ASN A 119 27.82 5.26 -22.62
CA ASN A 119 28.29 4.78 -21.33
C ASN A 119 29.17 5.85 -20.66
N ASP A 120 28.52 6.82 -20.03
CA ASP A 120 29.14 7.89 -19.23
C ASP A 120 28.90 7.69 -17.72
N ILE A 121 28.62 6.45 -17.30
CA ILE A 121 28.27 6.14 -15.91
C ILE A 121 29.50 6.34 -15.02
N VAL A 122 29.37 7.20 -14.02
CA VAL A 122 30.32 7.42 -12.94
C VAL A 122 29.69 7.09 -11.59
N MET A 123 30.49 6.69 -10.61
CA MET A 123 30.00 6.43 -9.26
C MET A 123 30.09 7.71 -8.42
N ILE A 124 28.96 8.22 -7.95
CA ILE A 124 28.87 9.36 -7.02
C ILE A 124 28.33 8.81 -5.70
N ASP A 125 29.11 8.88 -4.63
CA ASP A 125 28.77 8.34 -3.30
C ASP A 125 28.27 6.89 -3.35
N GLY A 126 28.89 6.07 -4.20
CA GLY A 126 28.53 4.66 -4.39
C GLY A 126 27.29 4.41 -5.25
N SER A 127 26.66 5.44 -5.81
CA SER A 127 25.51 5.34 -6.72
C SER A 127 25.91 5.61 -8.19
N PRO A 128 25.42 4.84 -9.16
CA PRO A 128 25.70 5.07 -10.57
C PRO A 128 24.98 6.34 -11.07
N TYR A 129 25.71 7.23 -11.73
CA TYR A 129 25.21 8.47 -12.29
C TYR A 129 25.65 8.64 -13.74
N SER A 130 24.71 8.92 -14.64
CA SER A 130 24.97 9.29 -16.03
C SER A 130 24.59 10.76 -16.22
N GLN A 131 25.54 11.60 -16.64
CA GLN A 131 25.25 13.00 -16.93
C GLN A 131 24.28 13.11 -18.12
N ASN A 132 24.50 12.28 -19.13
CA ASN A 132 23.71 12.25 -20.34
C ASN A 132 22.23 11.91 -20.07
N LEU A 133 21.97 10.84 -19.31
CA LEU A 133 20.60 10.44 -18.97
C LEU A 133 19.91 11.50 -18.09
N ASN A 134 20.59 11.99 -17.06
CA ASN A 134 19.99 12.95 -16.12
C ASN A 134 19.82 14.34 -16.74
N ALA A 135 20.61 14.71 -17.76
CA ALA A 135 20.41 15.92 -18.54
C ALA A 135 19.29 15.80 -19.59
N GLY A 136 18.90 14.58 -19.98
CA GLY A 136 17.90 14.33 -21.03
C GLY A 136 16.51 13.91 -20.54
N ILE A 137 16.36 13.57 -19.26
CA ILE A 137 15.06 13.26 -18.65
C ILE A 137 14.49 14.51 -17.96
N ARG A 138 13.20 14.78 -18.19
CA ARG A 138 12.42 15.80 -17.46
C ARG A 138 11.25 15.12 -16.76
N VAL A 139 10.97 15.52 -15.53
CA VAL A 139 9.80 15.06 -14.76
C VAL A 139 9.21 16.27 -14.03
N ALA A 140 7.89 16.38 -13.99
CA ALA A 140 7.22 17.44 -13.24
C ALA A 140 5.88 16.96 -12.66
N LYS A 141 5.54 17.47 -11.48
CA LYS A 141 4.18 17.40 -10.94
C LYS A 141 3.33 18.47 -11.60
N VAL A 142 2.09 18.13 -11.94
CA VAL A 142 1.11 19.05 -12.53
C VAL A 142 -0.28 18.77 -11.95
N ASP A 143 -1.21 19.69 -12.13
CA ASP A 143 -2.64 19.42 -12.08
C ASP A 143 -3.16 19.18 -13.49
N VAL A 144 -4.06 18.21 -13.65
CA VAL A 144 -4.63 17.85 -14.96
C VAL A 144 -6.14 17.98 -14.92
N ASP A 145 -6.67 18.81 -15.81
CA ASP A 145 -8.09 18.79 -16.13
C ASP A 145 -8.37 17.60 -17.06
N LEU A 146 -9.01 16.56 -16.54
CA LEU A 146 -9.30 15.33 -17.28
C LEU A 146 -10.26 15.52 -18.47
N ALA A 147 -11.05 16.60 -18.49
CA ALA A 147 -11.97 16.88 -19.60
C ALA A 147 -11.27 17.57 -20.77
N THR A 148 -10.34 18.49 -20.48
CA THR A 148 -9.65 19.28 -21.52
C THR A 148 -8.25 18.77 -21.85
N GLY A 149 -7.63 18.02 -20.93
CA GLY A 149 -6.23 17.64 -20.93
C GLY A 149 -5.29 18.79 -20.57
N ALA A 150 -5.81 19.92 -20.11
CA ALA A 150 -4.99 21.08 -19.74
C ALA A 150 -4.17 20.78 -18.49
N MET A 151 -2.94 21.31 -18.45
CA MET A 151 -1.97 21.08 -17.38
C MET A 151 -1.59 22.40 -16.72
N THR A 152 -1.72 22.47 -15.40
CA THR A 152 -1.42 23.67 -14.60
C THR A 152 -0.57 23.32 -13.38
N ASN A 153 -0.19 24.32 -12.58
CA ASN A 153 0.57 24.14 -11.33
C ASN A 153 1.86 23.31 -11.51
N PHE A 154 2.57 23.61 -12.59
CA PHE A 154 3.81 22.92 -12.97
C PHE A 154 4.88 23.07 -11.89
N THR A 155 5.38 21.93 -11.40
CA THR A 155 6.48 21.86 -10.44
C THR A 155 7.52 20.86 -10.95
N ALA A 156 8.66 21.34 -11.45
CA ALA A 156 9.74 20.49 -11.93
C ALA A 156 10.36 19.66 -10.79
N LEU A 157 10.67 18.40 -11.08
CA LEU A 157 11.49 17.55 -10.23
C LEU A 157 12.94 17.62 -10.71
N THR A 158 13.87 17.58 -9.75
CA THR A 158 15.30 17.77 -10.00
C THR A 158 16.05 16.43 -10.04
N PRO A 159 16.76 16.10 -11.14
CA PRO A 159 17.64 14.94 -11.20
C PRO A 159 18.71 14.95 -10.10
N GLY A 160 19.02 13.79 -9.52
CA GLY A 160 19.95 13.63 -8.39
C GLY A 160 19.38 14.06 -7.03
N VAL A 161 18.21 14.70 -7.00
CA VAL A 161 17.56 15.16 -5.76
C VAL A 161 16.20 14.48 -5.57
N ASP A 162 15.32 14.54 -6.58
CA ASP A 162 13.97 13.98 -6.52
C ASP A 162 13.87 12.63 -7.24
N PHE A 163 14.64 12.46 -8.31
CA PHE A 163 14.77 11.20 -9.05
C PHE A 163 16.18 11.03 -9.60
N LEU A 164 16.52 9.81 -10.03
CA LEU A 164 17.76 9.48 -10.72
C LEU A 164 17.46 8.66 -11.98
N ALA A 165 17.93 9.11 -13.14
CA ALA A 165 17.90 8.31 -14.36
C ALA A 165 19.17 7.45 -14.46
N VAL A 166 18.99 6.13 -14.55
CA VAL A 166 20.08 5.14 -14.60
C VAL A 166 19.85 4.09 -15.68
N THR A 167 20.91 3.40 -16.06
CA THR A 167 20.85 2.19 -16.88
C THR A 167 21.81 1.14 -16.31
N THR A 168 21.44 -0.13 -16.38
CA THR A 168 22.28 -1.26 -15.95
C THR A 168 22.69 -2.18 -17.10
N ASP A 169 22.04 -2.03 -18.26
CA ASP A 169 22.23 -2.87 -19.44
C ASP A 169 22.61 -2.07 -20.70
N LEU A 170 22.73 -0.74 -20.57
CA LEU A 170 22.92 0.21 -21.67
C LEU A 170 21.83 0.14 -22.76
N LYS A 171 20.68 -0.47 -22.46
CA LYS A 171 19.56 -0.69 -23.39
C LYS A 171 18.22 -0.17 -22.87
N SER A 172 18.10 -0.01 -21.57
CA SER A 172 16.93 0.52 -20.90
C SER A 172 17.31 1.67 -19.98
N ILE A 173 16.39 2.62 -19.82
CA ILE A 173 16.50 3.72 -18.86
C ILE A 173 15.50 3.44 -17.74
N ASN A 174 15.96 3.49 -16.50
CA ASN A 174 15.13 3.45 -15.31
C ASN A 174 15.17 4.81 -14.62
N VAL A 175 14.02 5.44 -14.43
CA VAL A 175 13.90 6.72 -13.69
C VAL A 175 13.42 6.39 -12.29
N LEU A 176 14.35 6.42 -11.33
CA LEU A 176 14.14 6.00 -9.95
C LEU A 176 13.74 7.19 -9.05
N PRO A 177 12.54 7.22 -8.45
CA PRO A 177 12.20 8.21 -7.44
C PRO A 177 13.10 8.08 -6.20
N LEU A 178 13.67 9.20 -5.73
CA LEU A 178 14.57 9.22 -4.56
C LEU A 178 13.86 9.63 -3.27
N LYS A 179 12.79 10.43 -3.37
CA LYS A 179 11.95 10.88 -2.23
C LYS A 179 10.55 10.27 -2.22
N GLY A 180 10.24 9.49 -3.27
CA GLY A 180 8.90 9.02 -3.61
C GLY A 180 8.00 10.15 -4.09
N LEU A 181 7.05 9.81 -4.96
CA LEU A 181 6.06 10.72 -5.50
C LEU A 181 4.90 10.92 -4.53
N ASP A 182 4.15 12.00 -4.70
CA ASP A 182 2.95 12.24 -3.91
C ASP A 182 1.84 11.29 -4.37
N PRO A 183 1.05 10.69 -3.45
CA PRO A 183 -0.11 9.89 -3.82
C PRO A 183 -1.21 10.75 -4.46
N ALA A 184 -2.12 10.10 -5.20
CA ALA A 184 -3.25 10.73 -5.87
C ALA A 184 -2.92 11.94 -6.77
N SER A 185 -1.68 12.04 -7.26
CA SER A 185 -1.13 13.21 -7.95
C SER A 185 -0.77 12.91 -9.41
N ASN A 186 -0.75 13.94 -10.25
CA ASN A 186 -0.41 13.80 -11.66
C ASN A 186 1.04 14.22 -11.93
N TYR A 187 1.71 13.45 -12.78
CA TYR A 187 3.09 13.69 -13.19
C TYR A 187 3.23 13.56 -14.70
N ILE A 188 4.01 14.45 -15.29
CA ILE A 188 4.44 14.36 -16.69
C ILE A 188 5.94 14.10 -16.75
N TYR A 189 6.38 13.38 -17.78
CA TYR A 189 7.78 13.19 -18.05
C TYR A 189 8.08 13.24 -19.56
N ALA A 190 9.29 13.64 -19.89
CA ALA A 190 9.79 13.73 -21.26
C ALA A 190 11.23 13.23 -21.36
N LEU A 191 11.55 12.62 -22.50
CA LEU A 191 12.89 12.29 -22.96
C LEU A 191 13.25 13.30 -24.05
N THR A 192 14.45 13.83 -23.98
CA THR A 192 14.95 14.79 -24.97
C THR A 192 16.07 14.22 -25.82
N GLU A 193 16.38 14.92 -26.91
CA GLU A 193 17.54 14.65 -27.77
C GLU A 193 18.90 14.78 -27.05
N SER A 194 18.92 15.32 -25.83
CA SER A 194 20.15 15.36 -25.02
C SER A 194 20.63 13.97 -24.61
N ILE A 195 19.73 12.98 -24.62
CA ILE A 195 20.10 11.57 -24.44
C ILE A 195 20.85 11.12 -25.69
N LYS A 196 22.00 10.46 -25.53
CA LYS A 196 22.87 10.04 -26.62
C LYS A 196 23.12 8.54 -26.64
N ASP A 197 23.43 8.04 -27.83
CA ASP A 197 23.90 6.69 -28.05
C ASP A 197 25.43 6.57 -27.91
N SER A 198 25.95 5.35 -28.08
CA SER A 198 27.38 5.03 -28.01
C SER A 198 28.25 5.71 -29.07
N ASN A 199 27.64 6.28 -30.10
CA ASN A 199 28.31 7.02 -31.19
C ASN A 199 28.19 8.54 -31.01
N ASP A 200 27.72 9.01 -29.84
CA ASP A 200 27.44 10.42 -29.51
C ASP A 200 26.29 11.04 -30.33
N ASN A 201 25.49 10.21 -31.02
CA ASN A 201 24.31 10.68 -31.73
C ASN A 201 23.12 10.81 -30.77
N PRO A 202 22.26 11.83 -30.95
CA PRO A 202 21.02 11.97 -30.17
C PRO A 202 20.08 10.76 -30.27
N LEU A 203 19.30 10.53 -29.23
CA LEU A 203 18.21 9.55 -29.21
C LEU A 203 17.10 9.99 -30.18
N GLY A 204 16.52 9.05 -30.91
CA GLY A 204 15.40 9.24 -31.82
C GLY A 204 14.05 8.85 -31.24
N THR A 205 13.02 8.93 -32.10
CA THR A 205 11.65 8.57 -31.75
C THR A 205 11.16 7.32 -32.49
N SER A 206 9.95 6.86 -32.16
CA SER A 206 9.30 5.73 -32.83
C SER A 206 8.26 6.22 -33.85
N SER A 207 7.91 5.39 -34.83
CA SER A 207 6.84 5.67 -35.80
C SER A 207 5.51 6.01 -35.13
N SER A 208 5.16 5.28 -34.07
CA SER A 208 3.93 5.47 -33.31
C SER A 208 3.94 6.81 -32.55
N TYR A 209 5.06 7.19 -31.95
CA TYR A 209 5.15 8.49 -31.26
C TYR A 209 5.23 9.65 -32.24
N ALA A 210 5.98 9.51 -33.35
CA ALA A 210 6.02 10.49 -34.43
C ALA A 210 4.61 10.83 -34.96
N SER A 211 3.75 9.83 -35.09
CA SER A 211 2.35 10.03 -35.51
C SER A 211 1.54 10.86 -34.51
N LEU A 212 1.79 10.68 -33.20
CA LEU A 212 1.13 11.44 -32.14
C LEU A 212 1.75 12.83 -31.92
N LYS A 213 3.07 12.98 -32.10
CA LYS A 213 3.79 14.25 -31.98
C LYS A 213 3.48 15.18 -33.14
N SER A 214 3.36 14.64 -34.36
CA SER A 214 3.19 15.42 -35.59
C SER A 214 2.07 16.45 -35.45
N SER A 215 2.26 17.62 -36.04
CA SER A 215 1.24 18.67 -36.17
C SER A 215 0.01 18.27 -36.98
N THR A 216 0.08 17.15 -37.72
CA THR A 216 -1.05 16.61 -38.46
C THR A 216 -2.05 15.94 -37.52
N ALA A 217 -3.29 16.41 -37.55
CA ALA A 217 -4.36 15.86 -36.71
C ALA A 217 -4.65 14.38 -37.02
N GLN A 218 -4.63 13.55 -35.98
CA GLN A 218 -4.95 12.14 -36.03
C GLN A 218 -6.47 11.92 -35.88
N PRO A 219 -7.08 11.04 -36.70
CA PRO A 219 -8.50 10.77 -36.60
C PRO A 219 -8.82 9.75 -35.50
N GLY A 220 -10.11 9.71 -35.13
CA GLY A 220 -10.67 8.66 -34.27
C GLY A 220 -10.01 8.59 -32.89
N VAL A 221 -9.70 7.36 -32.47
CA VAL A 221 -9.18 7.04 -31.13
C VAL A 221 -7.79 7.61 -30.82
N LEU A 222 -7.05 8.08 -31.84
CA LEU A 222 -5.72 8.69 -31.67
C LEU A 222 -5.77 10.21 -31.45
N ALA A 223 -6.90 10.87 -31.72
CA ALA A 223 -7.05 12.32 -31.56
C ALA A 223 -6.80 12.78 -30.11
N THR A 224 -7.39 12.08 -29.14
CA THR A 224 -7.25 12.42 -27.71
C THR A 224 -5.82 12.18 -27.21
N PRO A 225 -5.18 11.01 -27.45
CA PRO A 225 -3.77 10.81 -27.14
C PRO A 225 -2.83 11.87 -27.71
N GLN A 226 -3.02 12.25 -28.98
CA GLN A 226 -2.20 13.27 -29.62
C GLN A 226 -2.36 14.63 -28.93
N LYS A 227 -3.59 15.04 -28.62
CA LYS A 227 -3.84 16.30 -27.91
C LYS A 227 -3.18 16.33 -26.53
N ILE A 228 -3.21 15.21 -25.80
CA ILE A 228 -2.53 15.08 -24.51
C ILE A 228 -1.02 15.25 -24.68
N ILE A 229 -0.41 14.58 -25.67
CA ILE A 229 1.03 14.71 -25.96
C ILE A 229 1.39 16.16 -26.29
N TRP A 230 0.63 16.83 -27.15
CA TRP A 230 0.86 18.25 -27.45
C TRP A 230 0.78 19.13 -26.20
N ASN A 231 -0.16 18.87 -25.30
CA ASN A 231 -0.27 19.61 -24.05
C ASN A 231 0.93 19.34 -23.13
N ILE A 232 1.42 18.10 -23.04
CA ILE A 232 2.62 17.76 -22.25
C ILE A 232 3.84 18.50 -22.79
N GLU A 233 4.11 18.37 -24.09
CA GLU A 233 5.28 18.97 -24.73
C GLU A 233 5.24 20.50 -24.63
N LYS A 234 4.06 21.10 -24.88
CA LYS A 234 3.86 22.54 -24.70
C LYS A 234 4.07 22.97 -23.24
N THR A 235 3.64 22.17 -22.28
CA THR A 235 3.82 22.50 -20.85
C THR A 235 5.31 22.53 -20.48
N PHE A 236 6.12 21.60 -20.99
CA PHE A 236 7.57 21.65 -20.78
C PHE A 236 8.24 22.86 -21.45
N GLU A 237 7.82 23.22 -22.66
CA GLU A 237 8.30 24.40 -23.38
C GLU A 237 7.93 25.71 -22.66
N ASP A 238 6.65 25.87 -22.30
CA ASP A 238 6.12 27.06 -21.60
C ASP A 238 6.77 27.27 -20.21
N ASN A 239 7.30 26.21 -19.60
CA ASN A 239 8.02 26.24 -18.32
C ASN A 239 9.55 26.16 -18.46
N ALA A 240 10.09 26.43 -19.66
CA ALA A 240 11.52 26.51 -19.96
C ALA A 240 12.33 25.27 -19.55
N GLN A 241 11.70 24.08 -19.58
CA GLN A 241 12.41 22.81 -19.32
C GLN A 241 13.06 22.23 -20.57
N VAL A 242 12.62 22.69 -21.74
CA VAL A 242 13.22 22.49 -23.07
C VAL A 242 13.22 23.84 -23.78
N THR A 243 14.10 24.04 -24.76
CA THR A 243 14.14 25.31 -25.53
C THR A 243 13.10 25.34 -26.65
N SER A 244 12.73 24.17 -27.16
CA SER A 244 11.66 23.90 -28.12
C SER A 244 11.06 22.53 -27.81
N LYS A 245 9.74 22.41 -28.00
CA LYS A 245 9.07 21.10 -27.96
C LYS A 245 9.62 20.09 -28.98
N ASP A 246 10.27 20.55 -30.06
CA ASP A 246 10.82 19.66 -31.09
C ASP A 246 11.92 18.75 -30.54
N GLU A 247 12.61 19.17 -29.47
CA GLU A 247 13.64 18.39 -28.77
C GLU A 247 13.09 17.16 -28.03
N ILE A 248 11.77 17.05 -27.87
CA ILE A 248 11.15 15.97 -27.11
C ILE A 248 10.95 14.76 -28.03
N VAL A 249 11.64 13.67 -27.71
CA VAL A 249 11.61 12.42 -28.50
C VAL A 249 10.54 11.44 -28.00
N TYR A 250 10.13 11.60 -26.75
CA TYR A 250 9.02 10.87 -26.13
C TYR A 250 8.52 11.65 -24.91
N SER A 251 7.20 11.65 -24.68
CA SER A 251 6.60 12.19 -23.46
C SER A 251 5.38 11.39 -23.05
N SER A 252 5.08 11.41 -21.76
CA SER A 252 3.87 10.81 -21.23
C SER A 252 3.46 11.48 -19.91
N TRP A 253 2.26 11.13 -19.48
CA TRP A 253 1.61 11.56 -18.25
C TRP A 253 1.20 10.31 -17.47
N PHE A 254 1.13 10.39 -16.14
CA PHE A 254 0.53 9.36 -15.32
C PHE A 254 -0.02 9.93 -14.01
N THR A 255 -0.94 9.20 -13.39
CA THR A 255 -1.47 9.48 -12.04
C THR A 255 -0.94 8.44 -11.06
N THR A 256 -0.54 8.86 -9.86
CA THR A 256 -0.13 7.95 -8.78
C THR A 256 -1.32 7.42 -7.99
N ALA A 257 -1.17 6.22 -7.41
CA ALA A 257 -2.21 5.51 -6.68
C ALA A 257 -2.80 6.34 -5.51
N SER A 258 -4.11 6.18 -5.25
CA SER A 258 -4.86 6.97 -4.25
C SER A 258 -4.79 6.39 -2.83
N ALA A 259 -3.58 6.43 -2.25
CA ALA A 259 -3.34 5.89 -0.92
C ALA A 259 -4.28 6.47 0.15
N GLY A 260 -4.90 5.60 0.94
CA GLY A 260 -5.78 5.99 2.05
C GLY A 260 -7.21 6.38 1.67
N ASN A 261 -7.50 6.80 0.44
CA ASN A 261 -8.84 7.30 0.06
C ASN A 261 -9.97 6.30 0.35
N VAL A 262 -9.77 5.02 0.05
CA VAL A 262 -10.74 3.95 0.38
C VAL A 262 -10.97 3.81 1.88
N MET A 263 -9.91 3.90 2.68
CA MET A 263 -10.04 3.81 4.14
C MET A 263 -10.71 5.05 4.73
N GLN A 264 -10.47 6.24 4.16
CA GLN A 264 -11.18 7.46 4.55
C GLN A 264 -12.65 7.43 4.17
N GLY A 265 -12.99 6.92 2.98
CA GLY A 265 -14.38 6.68 2.57
C GLY A 265 -15.07 5.68 3.49
N THR A 266 -14.36 4.63 3.90
CA THR A 266 -14.86 3.67 4.91
C THR A 266 -15.09 4.35 6.25
N LYS A 267 -14.15 5.14 6.77
CA LYS A 267 -14.34 5.93 7.99
C LYS A 267 -15.55 6.86 7.88
N ALA A 268 -15.73 7.55 6.76
CA ALA A 268 -16.87 8.43 6.53
C ALA A 268 -18.21 7.66 6.54
N ALA A 269 -18.24 6.42 6.02
CA ALA A 269 -19.39 5.55 6.10
C ALA A 269 -19.69 5.11 7.55
N ILE A 270 -18.66 4.75 8.33
CA ILE A 270 -18.81 4.45 9.77
C ILE A 270 -19.32 5.68 10.53
N ALA A 271 -18.73 6.83 10.28
CA ALA A 271 -19.11 8.12 10.83
C ALA A 271 -20.60 8.45 10.60
N ALA A 272 -21.12 8.20 9.39
CA ALA A 272 -22.52 8.44 9.07
C ALA A 272 -23.49 7.56 9.88
N SER A 273 -23.03 6.40 10.36
CA SER A 273 -23.84 5.47 11.15
C SER A 273 -24.11 5.94 12.59
N ILE A 274 -23.45 7.01 13.05
CA ILE A 274 -23.69 7.59 14.37
C ILE A 274 -25.09 8.20 14.50
N ASP A 275 -25.66 8.68 13.39
CA ASP A 275 -27.00 9.25 13.38
C ASP A 275 -28.00 8.14 13.74
N PRO A 276 -28.76 8.28 14.83
CA PRO A 276 -29.76 7.28 15.23
C PRO A 276 -30.84 7.00 14.17
N ALA A 277 -31.05 7.92 13.22
CA ALA A 277 -31.95 7.75 12.08
C ALA A 277 -31.30 6.99 10.92
N VAL A 278 -29.97 6.97 10.82
CA VAL A 278 -29.23 6.24 9.78
C VAL A 278 -28.86 4.85 10.31
N LYS A 279 -28.13 4.76 11.42
CA LYS A 279 -27.52 3.52 11.95
C LYS A 279 -26.68 2.77 10.89
N PRO A 280 -25.95 1.69 11.24
CA PRO A 280 -25.18 0.96 10.23
C PRO A 280 -26.05 0.39 9.09
N ALA A 281 -27.28 -0.07 9.38
CA ALA A 281 -28.18 -0.59 8.35
C ALA A 281 -28.65 0.47 7.33
N GLY A 282 -28.66 1.76 7.68
CA GLY A 282 -28.99 2.84 6.75
C GLY A 282 -27.85 3.20 5.80
N VAL A 283 -26.60 2.88 6.19
CA VAL A 283 -25.39 3.02 5.36
C VAL A 283 -25.25 1.82 4.44
N TRP A 284 -25.11 0.61 5.00
CA TRP A 284 -24.91 -0.61 4.22
C TRP A 284 -26.24 -1.28 3.85
N LYS A 285 -26.88 -0.72 2.82
CA LYS A 285 -28.13 -1.21 2.23
C LYS A 285 -27.96 -1.51 0.74
N GLY A 286 -28.96 -2.17 0.14
CA GLY A 286 -28.96 -2.44 -1.30
C GLY A 286 -27.67 -3.12 -1.75
N THR A 287 -27.02 -2.60 -2.78
CA THR A 287 -25.76 -3.19 -3.29
C THR A 287 -24.56 -3.05 -2.37
N ALA A 288 -24.64 -2.29 -1.27
CA ALA A 288 -23.59 -2.21 -0.27
C ALA A 288 -23.63 -3.36 0.74
N ASN A 289 -24.70 -4.16 0.74
CA ASN A 289 -24.87 -5.36 1.55
C ASN A 289 -25.13 -6.57 0.63
N PRO A 290 -24.11 -7.05 -0.10
CA PRO A 290 -24.25 -8.12 -1.10
C PRO A 290 -24.77 -9.45 -0.54
N ASN A 291 -24.58 -9.70 0.75
CA ASN A 291 -24.98 -10.95 1.40
C ASN A 291 -26.35 -10.84 2.11
N ASN A 292 -27.05 -9.71 1.97
CA ASN A 292 -28.36 -9.46 2.59
C ASN A 292 -28.37 -9.68 4.11
N LEU A 293 -27.31 -9.21 4.81
CA LEU A 293 -27.26 -9.18 6.27
C LEU A 293 -28.50 -8.48 6.84
N SER A 294 -29.02 -9.01 7.94
CA SER A 294 -30.23 -8.47 8.57
C SER A 294 -29.99 -7.06 9.15
N VAL A 295 -31.07 -6.29 9.30
CA VAL A 295 -31.01 -4.96 9.95
C VAL A 295 -30.46 -5.07 11.37
N ASP A 296 -30.83 -6.12 12.10
CA ASP A 296 -30.38 -6.36 13.47
C ASP A 296 -28.89 -6.73 13.54
N GLU A 297 -28.41 -7.57 12.62
CA GLU A 297 -26.96 -7.84 12.51
C GLU A 297 -26.18 -6.55 12.23
N LEU A 298 -26.58 -5.79 11.21
CA LEU A 298 -25.89 -4.55 10.86
C LEU A 298 -25.88 -3.56 12.04
N ASN A 299 -27.04 -3.39 12.69
CA ASN A 299 -27.15 -2.48 13.83
C ASN A 299 -26.48 -3.00 15.11
N SER A 300 -26.00 -4.24 15.14
CA SER A 300 -25.17 -4.79 16.22
C SER A 300 -23.69 -4.44 16.09
N LEU A 301 -23.27 -3.83 14.98
CA LEU A 301 -21.89 -3.38 14.79
C LEU A 301 -21.42 -2.49 15.96
N TYR A 302 -20.15 -2.65 16.31
CA TYR A 302 -19.44 -1.95 17.37
C TYR A 302 -19.89 -2.26 18.80
N SER A 303 -20.77 -3.25 19.00
CA SER A 303 -21.02 -3.78 20.34
C SER A 303 -19.81 -4.55 20.85
N ILE A 304 -19.51 -4.38 22.13
CA ILE A 304 -18.50 -5.11 22.88
C ILE A 304 -19.20 -6.00 23.90
N ASP A 305 -18.70 -7.23 24.04
CA ASP A 305 -19.12 -8.20 25.05
C ASP A 305 -17.84 -8.76 25.70
N ALA A 306 -17.62 -8.49 26.98
CA ALA A 306 -16.45 -8.92 27.73
C ALA A 306 -16.82 -9.91 28.84
N ASP A 307 -15.88 -10.78 29.22
CA ASP A 307 -16.08 -11.68 30.35
C ASP A 307 -16.41 -10.91 31.64
N ASP A 308 -17.44 -11.36 32.37
CA ASP A 308 -17.88 -10.77 33.65
C ASP A 308 -16.80 -10.79 34.75
N ALA A 309 -15.81 -11.68 34.61
CA ALA A 309 -14.72 -11.85 35.56
C ALA A 309 -13.39 -12.04 34.83
N GLY A 310 -12.42 -11.17 35.14
CA GLY A 310 -11.04 -11.33 34.69
C GLY A 310 -10.32 -12.47 35.42
N ALA A 311 -9.27 -12.98 34.79
CA ALA A 311 -8.33 -13.90 35.43
C ALA A 311 -7.05 -13.16 35.84
N ASP A 312 -6.47 -13.54 36.98
CA ASP A 312 -5.12 -13.09 37.34
C ASP A 312 -4.10 -13.44 36.24
N PHE A 313 -3.23 -12.50 35.87
CA PHE A 313 -2.28 -12.65 34.76
C PHE A 313 -1.47 -13.94 34.81
N GLY A 314 -0.94 -14.29 35.98
CA GLY A 314 -0.12 -15.48 36.15
C GLY A 314 -0.91 -16.76 35.85
N THR A 315 -2.18 -16.80 36.25
CA THR A 315 -3.08 -17.92 35.95
C THR A 315 -3.51 -17.91 34.48
N ALA A 316 -3.82 -16.73 33.94
CA ALA A 316 -4.29 -16.56 32.56
C ALA A 316 -3.23 -17.04 31.55
N VAL A 317 -1.97 -16.61 31.69
CA VAL A 317 -0.91 -16.96 30.74
C VAL A 317 -0.57 -18.46 30.76
N THR A 318 -0.55 -19.10 31.94
CA THR A 318 -0.22 -20.53 32.05
C THR A 318 -1.35 -21.45 31.62
N ASN A 319 -2.59 -20.95 31.57
CA ASN A 319 -3.77 -21.69 31.15
C ASN A 319 -4.22 -21.36 29.72
N ASP A 320 -3.57 -20.41 29.04
CA ASP A 320 -3.95 -20.01 27.69
C ASP A 320 -3.41 -21.00 26.63
N PRO A 321 -4.29 -21.79 25.97
CA PRO A 321 -3.85 -22.78 24.98
C PRO A 321 -3.26 -22.14 23.72
N LEU A 322 -3.70 -20.94 23.32
CA LEU A 322 -3.21 -20.27 22.12
C LEU A 322 -1.81 -19.69 22.37
N PHE A 323 -1.60 -19.08 23.54
CA PHE A 323 -0.28 -18.63 23.95
C PHE A 323 0.71 -19.80 23.99
N LYS A 324 0.34 -20.91 24.65
CA LYS A 324 1.23 -22.07 24.80
C LYS A 324 1.52 -22.76 23.47
N ALA A 325 0.55 -22.83 22.57
CA ALA A 325 0.75 -23.39 21.23
C ALA A 325 1.75 -22.56 20.41
N ALA A 326 1.75 -21.24 20.57
CA ALA A 326 2.61 -20.34 19.80
C ALA A 326 4.00 -20.11 20.43
N PHE A 327 4.09 -20.02 21.76
CA PHE A 327 5.30 -19.61 22.48
C PHE A 327 5.85 -20.65 23.46
N GLY A 328 5.09 -21.71 23.75
CA GLY A 328 5.51 -22.80 24.65
C GLY A 328 5.25 -22.54 26.14
N ASP A 329 5.28 -23.63 26.91
CA ASP A 329 5.12 -23.64 28.37
C ASP A 329 6.19 -22.82 29.10
N ASP A 330 7.45 -22.91 28.65
CA ASP A 330 8.58 -22.25 29.29
C ASP A 330 8.44 -20.72 29.25
N GLN A 331 7.96 -20.18 28.14
CA GLN A 331 7.70 -18.75 28.01
C GLN A 331 6.53 -18.32 28.90
N ALA A 332 5.48 -19.14 29.02
CA ALA A 332 4.34 -18.86 29.90
C ALA A 332 4.78 -18.81 31.37
N ASN A 333 5.59 -19.79 31.80
CA ASN A 333 6.14 -19.85 33.16
C ASN A 333 7.11 -18.69 33.43
N THR A 334 7.88 -18.27 32.44
CA THR A 334 8.77 -17.10 32.54
C THR A 334 7.97 -15.82 32.78
N LEU A 335 6.93 -15.57 31.98
CA LEU A 335 6.04 -14.42 32.16
C LEU A 335 5.33 -14.45 33.52
N LYS A 336 4.84 -15.63 33.95
CA LYS A 336 4.27 -15.79 35.29
C LYS A 336 5.28 -15.43 36.38
N THR A 337 6.51 -15.92 36.28
CA THR A 337 7.55 -15.65 37.28
C THR A 337 7.87 -14.15 37.36
N SER A 338 7.99 -13.47 36.20
CA SER A 338 8.16 -12.03 36.14
C SER A 338 6.98 -11.26 36.74
N TYR A 339 5.76 -11.73 36.52
CA TYR A 339 4.55 -11.17 37.13
C TYR A 339 4.52 -11.36 38.65
N ASP A 340 4.79 -12.57 39.15
CA ASP A 340 4.79 -12.85 40.60
C ASP A 340 5.80 -11.97 41.34
N MET A 341 6.98 -11.70 40.73
CA MET A 341 7.98 -10.78 41.27
C MET A 341 7.47 -9.33 41.32
N LEU A 342 6.75 -8.89 40.29
CA LEU A 342 6.19 -7.53 40.22
C LEU A 342 5.13 -7.31 41.30
N THR A 343 4.22 -8.27 41.50
CA THR A 343 3.13 -8.17 42.48
C THR A 343 3.55 -8.47 43.92
N ALA A 344 4.79 -8.93 44.14
CA ALA A 344 5.36 -9.02 45.49
C ALA A 344 5.66 -7.64 46.11
N ALA A 345 5.75 -6.58 45.28
CA ALA A 345 5.90 -5.20 45.72
C ALA A 345 4.53 -4.54 45.98
N PRO A 346 4.39 -3.67 47.00
CA PRO A 346 3.08 -3.14 47.44
C PRO A 346 2.46 -2.06 46.52
N THR A 347 2.91 -1.95 45.26
CA THR A 347 2.52 -0.86 44.34
C THR A 347 1.55 -1.30 43.23
N LEU A 348 1.39 -2.60 43.00
CA LEU A 348 0.46 -3.18 42.02
C LEU A 348 -0.21 -4.40 42.65
N ASP A 349 -1.54 -4.41 42.75
CA ASP A 349 -2.27 -5.52 43.39
C ASP A 349 -2.34 -6.74 42.46
N SER A 350 -2.68 -6.51 41.18
CA SER A 350 -2.71 -7.55 40.15
C SER A 350 -2.78 -6.94 38.75
N ILE A 351 -2.60 -7.79 37.73
CA ILE A 351 -3.03 -7.51 36.36
C ILE A 351 -4.16 -8.49 36.05
N GLN A 352 -5.35 -7.97 35.77
CA GLN A 352 -6.52 -8.76 35.40
C GLN A 352 -6.58 -8.89 33.87
N VAL A 353 -6.67 -10.13 33.40
CA VAL A 353 -6.77 -10.46 31.98
C VAL A 353 -8.21 -10.80 31.64
N PHE A 354 -8.82 -10.00 30.78
CA PHE A 354 -10.17 -10.18 30.27
C PHE A 354 -10.12 -10.68 28.82
N ARG A 355 -11.14 -11.44 28.42
CA ARG A 355 -11.41 -11.75 27.01
C ARG A 355 -12.81 -11.28 26.68
N GLY A 356 -13.09 -11.25 25.39
CA GLY A 356 -14.39 -10.85 24.89
C GLY A 356 -14.37 -10.77 23.39
N THR A 357 -15.44 -10.22 22.83
CA THR A 357 -15.57 -9.97 21.40
C THR A 357 -15.99 -8.53 21.13
N VAL A 358 -15.60 -8.04 19.97
CA VAL A 358 -16.11 -6.79 19.39
C VAL A 358 -16.74 -7.10 18.03
N LYS A 359 -17.93 -6.58 17.75
CA LYS A 359 -18.57 -6.75 16.44
C LYS A 359 -18.03 -5.73 15.44
N LEU A 360 -17.28 -6.20 14.45
CA LEU A 360 -16.63 -5.36 13.44
C LEU A 360 -17.16 -5.66 12.03
N PRO A 361 -17.17 -4.67 11.12
CA PRO A 361 -17.59 -4.89 9.74
C PRO A 361 -16.49 -5.67 9.00
N TYR A 362 -16.89 -6.71 8.28
CA TYR A 362 -15.98 -7.54 7.49
C TYR A 362 -16.29 -7.40 6.00
N PHE A 363 -15.32 -6.88 5.26
CA PHE A 363 -15.44 -6.55 3.84
C PHE A 363 -14.71 -7.57 2.94
N LEU A 364 -13.86 -8.40 3.53
CA LEU A 364 -13.26 -9.59 2.91
C LEU A 364 -14.28 -10.75 2.83
N SER A 365 -13.96 -11.77 2.04
CA SER A 365 -14.65 -13.07 2.11
C SER A 365 -13.89 -14.01 3.04
N ASP A 366 -14.61 -14.87 3.75
CA ASP A 366 -14.07 -15.98 4.55
C ASP A 366 -14.48 -17.34 3.97
N GLN A 367 -15.13 -17.35 2.80
CA GLN A 367 -15.63 -18.57 2.18
C GLN A 367 -14.47 -19.42 1.65
N VAL A 368 -14.28 -20.59 2.26
CA VAL A 368 -13.29 -21.60 1.87
C VAL A 368 -13.71 -22.35 0.60
N GLU A 369 -15.01 -22.60 0.44
CA GLU A 369 -15.57 -23.17 -0.79
C GLU A 369 -15.39 -22.17 -1.93
N GLY A 370 -14.89 -22.64 -3.08
CA GLY A 370 -14.53 -21.75 -4.20
C GLY A 370 -13.33 -20.83 -3.94
N LYS A 371 -12.74 -20.85 -2.73
CA LYS A 371 -11.60 -20.02 -2.31
C LYS A 371 -11.86 -18.51 -2.47
N GLU A 372 -13.07 -18.04 -2.18
CA GLU A 372 -13.36 -16.61 -2.29
C GLU A 372 -12.50 -15.79 -1.32
N TRP A 373 -12.17 -16.32 -0.14
CA TRP A 373 -11.25 -15.67 0.80
C TRP A 373 -9.90 -15.30 0.17
N LYS A 374 -9.47 -16.07 -0.82
CA LYS A 374 -8.21 -15.90 -1.53
C LYS A 374 -8.38 -15.09 -2.82
N THR A 375 -9.53 -15.20 -3.48
CA THR A 375 -9.70 -14.73 -4.88
C THR A 375 -10.55 -13.47 -5.02
N LEU A 376 -11.36 -13.13 -4.01
CA LEU A 376 -12.34 -12.06 -4.09
C LEU A 376 -11.89 -10.82 -3.31
N PRO A 377 -11.41 -9.75 -3.99
CA PRO A 377 -11.05 -8.51 -3.33
C PRO A 377 -12.28 -7.75 -2.81
N TRP A 378 -12.01 -6.68 -2.06
CA TRP A 378 -13.04 -5.71 -1.72
C TRP A 378 -13.70 -5.16 -2.98
N ARG A 379 -15.02 -4.97 -2.89
CA ARG A 379 -15.85 -4.38 -3.93
C ARG A 379 -16.63 -3.20 -3.35
N SER A 380 -16.92 -2.22 -4.18
CA SER A 380 -17.57 -0.98 -3.77
C SER A 380 -19.06 -1.16 -3.56
N GLY A 381 -19.56 -0.62 -2.46
CA GLY A 381 -20.98 -0.54 -2.14
C GLY A 381 -21.70 0.57 -2.91
N MET A 382 -20.98 1.43 -3.63
CA MET A 382 -21.51 2.55 -4.41
C MET A 382 -21.02 2.50 -5.87
N PRO A 383 -21.76 3.06 -6.85
CA PRO A 383 -21.27 3.18 -8.22
C PRO A 383 -20.14 4.21 -8.28
N SER A 384 -19.16 4.00 -9.16
CA SER A 384 -18.09 4.96 -9.41
C SER A 384 -18.63 6.31 -9.88
N VAL A 385 -18.30 7.36 -9.12
CA VAL A 385 -18.59 8.75 -9.47
C VAL A 385 -17.96 9.11 -10.82
N PHE A 386 -16.77 8.57 -11.12
CA PHE A 386 -16.10 8.80 -12.40
C PHE A 386 -16.91 8.24 -13.56
N LYS A 387 -17.43 7.00 -13.45
CA LYS A 387 -18.31 6.40 -14.46
C LYS A 387 -19.58 7.23 -14.66
N ILE A 388 -20.18 7.71 -13.57
CA ILE A 388 -21.38 8.57 -13.63
C ILE A 388 -21.07 9.86 -14.41
N LEU A 389 -20.01 10.58 -14.02
CA LEU A 389 -19.60 11.84 -14.67
C LEU A 389 -19.26 11.63 -16.16
N LYS A 390 -18.61 10.51 -16.49
CA LYS A 390 -18.31 10.15 -17.88
C LYS A 390 -19.57 9.89 -18.70
N THR A 391 -20.55 9.18 -18.15
CA THR A 391 -21.83 8.95 -18.83
C THR A 391 -22.60 10.26 -19.01
N LEU A 392 -22.64 11.12 -18.00
CA LEU A 392 -23.31 12.42 -18.09
C LEU A 392 -22.66 13.36 -19.12
N SER A 393 -21.34 13.30 -19.30
CA SER A 393 -20.62 14.17 -20.25
C SER A 393 -20.61 13.60 -21.67
N SER A 394 -20.26 12.32 -21.83
CA SER A 394 -19.96 11.70 -23.14
C SER A 394 -20.83 10.50 -23.52
N GLY A 395 -21.74 10.06 -22.65
CA GLY A 395 -22.68 8.98 -22.94
C GLY A 395 -23.70 9.32 -24.03
N SER A 396 -24.48 8.33 -24.46
CA SER A 396 -25.61 8.58 -25.36
C SER A 396 -26.68 9.44 -24.68
N ASP A 397 -27.50 10.17 -25.44
CA ASP A 397 -28.57 10.99 -24.85
C ASP A 397 -29.56 10.14 -24.02
N ALA A 398 -29.79 8.89 -24.43
CA ALA A 398 -30.60 7.94 -23.68
C ALA A 398 -29.95 7.57 -22.34
N ASP A 399 -28.65 7.28 -22.31
CA ASP A 399 -27.93 6.96 -21.08
C ASP A 399 -27.82 8.16 -20.14
N LYS A 400 -27.59 9.36 -20.69
CA LYS A 400 -27.61 10.61 -19.94
C LYS A 400 -28.94 10.82 -19.24
N ALA A 401 -30.06 10.63 -19.96
CA ALA A 401 -31.40 10.76 -19.41
C ALA A 401 -31.67 9.68 -18.33
N ALA A 402 -31.33 8.42 -18.60
CA ALA A 402 -31.53 7.31 -17.67
C ALA A 402 -30.76 7.51 -16.35
N ILE A 403 -29.48 7.89 -16.42
CA ILE A 403 -28.65 8.14 -15.23
C ILE A 403 -29.11 9.40 -14.49
N SER A 404 -29.41 10.49 -15.21
CA SER A 404 -29.88 11.73 -14.58
C SER A 404 -31.17 11.51 -13.79
N GLN A 405 -32.13 10.76 -14.34
CA GLN A 405 -33.38 10.47 -13.66
C GLN A 405 -33.14 9.67 -12.37
N GLN A 406 -32.33 8.60 -12.43
CA GLN A 406 -32.01 7.80 -11.24
C GLN A 406 -31.28 8.60 -10.17
N LEU A 407 -30.41 9.55 -10.55
CA LEU A 407 -29.76 10.45 -9.60
C LEU A 407 -30.76 11.41 -8.94
N VAL A 408 -31.70 11.97 -9.72
CA VAL A 408 -32.77 12.81 -9.17
C VAL A 408 -33.64 12.02 -8.18
N ASP A 409 -33.96 10.76 -8.51
CA ASP A 409 -34.73 9.87 -7.62
C ASP A 409 -33.95 9.55 -6.32
N LEU A 410 -32.62 9.55 -6.36
CA LEU A 410 -31.74 9.43 -5.18
C LEU A 410 -31.59 10.73 -4.38
N GLY A 411 -32.14 11.86 -4.87
CA GLY A 411 -32.13 13.15 -4.20
C GLY A 411 -31.09 14.16 -4.72
N PHE A 412 -30.43 13.89 -5.83
CA PHE A 412 -29.57 14.88 -6.49
C PHE A 412 -30.42 15.96 -7.17
N THR A 413 -30.05 17.22 -6.97
CA THR A 413 -30.79 18.38 -7.49
C THR A 413 -29.94 19.30 -8.37
N ASP A 414 -28.62 19.20 -8.28
CA ASP A 414 -27.67 19.98 -9.08
C ASP A 414 -26.54 19.08 -9.62
N LEU A 415 -26.68 18.71 -10.89
CA LEU A 415 -25.74 17.84 -11.60
C LEU A 415 -24.93 18.64 -12.63
N PRO A 416 -23.60 18.40 -12.74
CA PRO A 416 -22.83 17.41 -12.01
C PRO A 416 -22.25 17.90 -10.67
N ALA A 417 -22.51 19.14 -10.25
CA ALA A 417 -21.81 19.78 -9.12
C ALA A 417 -21.86 18.96 -7.82
N GLN A 418 -23.02 18.41 -7.47
CA GLN A 418 -23.18 17.63 -6.24
C GLN A 418 -22.40 16.32 -6.25
N LEU A 419 -22.11 15.73 -7.42
CA LEU A 419 -21.32 14.48 -7.52
C LEU A 419 -19.87 14.67 -7.06
N TYR A 420 -19.36 15.90 -7.00
CA TYR A 420 -18.02 16.20 -6.48
C TYR A 420 -17.98 16.37 -4.95
N SER A 421 -19.13 16.33 -4.27
CA SER A 421 -19.20 16.58 -2.83
C SER A 421 -19.43 15.29 -2.04
N ALA A 422 -18.59 15.04 -1.03
CA ALA A 422 -18.68 13.84 -0.20
C ALA A 422 -20.06 13.63 0.47
N PRO A 423 -20.76 14.66 0.98
CA PRO A 423 -22.10 14.46 1.57
C PRO A 423 -23.14 13.94 0.57
N HIS A 424 -23.11 14.38 -0.69
CA HIS A 424 -24.05 13.88 -1.70
C HIS A 424 -23.60 12.54 -2.27
N GLN A 425 -22.30 12.26 -2.35
CA GLN A 425 -21.79 10.95 -2.73
C GLN A 425 -22.29 9.83 -1.79
N ALA A 426 -22.60 10.13 -0.52
CA ALA A 426 -23.20 9.17 0.40
C ALA A 426 -24.57 8.63 -0.08
N LEU A 427 -25.32 9.40 -0.89
CA LEU A 427 -26.60 8.96 -1.48
C LEU A 427 -26.42 7.81 -2.50
N LEU A 428 -25.20 7.64 -3.02
CA LEU A 428 -24.86 6.57 -3.95
C LEU A 428 -24.58 5.24 -3.24
N VAL A 429 -24.39 5.24 -1.92
CA VAL A 429 -24.13 4.01 -1.15
C VAL A 429 -25.36 3.11 -1.19
N GLY A 430 -25.18 1.90 -1.71
CA GLY A 430 -26.23 0.91 -1.92
C GLY A 430 -26.99 1.07 -3.24
N ALA A 431 -26.70 2.10 -4.04
CA ALA A 431 -27.38 2.34 -5.30
C ALA A 431 -26.92 1.41 -6.42
N LYS A 432 -27.87 0.99 -7.26
CA LYS A 432 -27.63 0.31 -8.54
C LYS A 432 -28.14 1.22 -9.65
N LEU A 433 -27.21 1.79 -10.41
CA LEU A 433 -27.54 2.61 -11.57
C LEU A 433 -27.49 1.77 -12.85
N THR A 434 -28.52 1.89 -13.69
CA THR A 434 -28.61 1.21 -14.98
C THR A 434 -28.57 2.18 -16.15
N LEU A 435 -27.91 1.78 -17.22
CA LEU A 435 -27.94 2.46 -18.51
C LEU A 435 -29.32 2.29 -19.19
N ALA A 436 -29.54 2.98 -20.30
CA ALA A 436 -30.83 2.94 -21.00
C ALA A 436 -31.18 1.54 -21.54
N ASP A 437 -30.17 0.70 -21.76
CA ASP A 437 -30.33 -0.70 -22.19
C ASP A 437 -30.60 -1.68 -21.03
N GLY A 438 -30.66 -1.18 -19.78
CA GLY A 438 -30.91 -1.97 -18.57
C GLY A 438 -29.65 -2.61 -17.96
N THR A 439 -28.49 -2.50 -18.60
CA THR A 439 -27.22 -2.97 -18.02
C THR A 439 -26.78 -2.07 -16.88
N GLN A 440 -26.05 -2.63 -15.90
CA GLN A 440 -25.54 -1.85 -14.77
C GLN A 440 -24.31 -1.04 -15.18
N LEU A 441 -24.32 0.28 -14.89
CA LEU A 441 -23.23 1.21 -15.25
C LEU A 441 -21.87 0.79 -14.70
N ASP A 442 -21.84 0.33 -13.45
CA ASP A 442 -20.64 -0.09 -12.74
C ASP A 442 -20.81 -1.49 -12.17
N ALA A 443 -20.75 -2.49 -13.04
CA ALA A 443 -20.95 -3.89 -12.66
C ALA A 443 -19.80 -4.45 -11.81
N ASP A 444 -18.56 -4.06 -12.09
CA ASP A 444 -17.38 -4.63 -11.44
C ASP A 444 -17.15 -4.08 -10.02
N ARG A 445 -17.64 -2.88 -9.72
CA ARG A 445 -17.53 -2.25 -8.38
C ARG A 445 -16.10 -2.22 -7.87
N ILE A 446 -15.14 -1.85 -8.72
CA ILE A 446 -13.72 -1.74 -8.33
C ILE A 446 -13.57 -0.63 -7.26
N MET A 447 -12.74 -0.89 -6.25
CA MET A 447 -12.45 0.09 -5.19
C MET A 447 -11.43 1.11 -5.67
N THR A 448 -11.84 2.38 -5.78
CA THR A 448 -11.00 3.53 -6.17
C THR A 448 -11.33 4.74 -5.31
N ARG A 449 -10.60 5.85 -5.46
CA ARG A 449 -11.01 7.14 -4.89
C ARG A 449 -12.39 7.63 -5.34
N TYR A 450 -12.92 7.12 -6.45
CA TYR A 450 -14.22 7.49 -7.00
C TYR A 450 -15.38 6.60 -6.50
N SER A 451 -15.08 5.57 -5.70
CA SER A 451 -16.02 4.54 -5.25
C SER A 451 -15.60 4.00 -3.87
N ALA A 452 -15.24 4.90 -2.95
CA ALA A 452 -14.43 4.62 -1.77
C ALA A 452 -15.15 3.95 -0.58
N VAL A 453 -16.40 3.49 -0.72
CA VAL A 453 -17.15 2.80 0.34
C VAL A 453 -17.25 1.31 0.02
N PRO A 454 -16.69 0.40 0.84
CA PRO A 454 -16.73 -1.03 0.58
C PRO A 454 -18.08 -1.69 0.90
N GLN A 455 -18.36 -2.80 0.21
CA GLN A 455 -19.49 -3.69 0.49
C GLN A 455 -19.26 -4.50 1.77
N ILE A 456 -20.19 -4.44 2.72
CA ILE A 456 -20.14 -5.27 3.93
C ILE A 456 -20.60 -6.69 3.61
N ARG A 457 -19.77 -7.69 3.94
CA ARG A 457 -20.05 -9.10 3.66
C ARG A 457 -20.47 -9.86 4.90
N ALA A 458 -19.97 -9.47 6.07
CA ALA A 458 -20.37 -10.01 7.35
C ALA A 458 -20.22 -8.97 8.46
N VAL A 459 -20.94 -9.18 9.56
CA VAL A 459 -20.58 -8.64 10.87
C VAL A 459 -19.84 -9.74 11.61
N LYS A 460 -18.59 -9.48 12.02
CA LYS A 460 -17.74 -10.47 12.68
C LYS A 460 -17.57 -10.14 14.15
N GLU A 461 -17.81 -11.12 15.00
CA GLU A 461 -17.38 -11.12 16.39
C GLU A 461 -15.87 -11.40 16.41
N VAL A 462 -15.08 -10.35 16.62
CA VAL A 462 -13.62 -10.43 16.64
C VAL A 462 -13.15 -10.58 18.09
N PRO A 463 -12.49 -11.69 18.46
CA PRO A 463 -11.99 -11.88 19.81
C PRO A 463 -10.90 -10.88 20.17
N PHE A 464 -10.99 -10.31 21.37
CA PHE A 464 -9.94 -9.50 21.97
C PHE A 464 -9.40 -10.13 23.26
N ILE A 465 -8.18 -9.73 23.62
CA ILE A 465 -7.59 -9.92 24.94
C ILE A 465 -7.24 -8.55 25.53
N MET A 466 -7.52 -8.36 26.81
CA MET A 466 -7.30 -7.09 27.50
C MET A 466 -6.62 -7.29 28.85
N PHE A 467 -5.66 -6.42 29.17
CA PHE A 467 -4.84 -6.45 30.37
C PHE A 467 -5.09 -5.18 31.18
N VAL A 468 -5.64 -5.33 32.39
CA VAL A 468 -6.07 -4.21 33.23
C VAL A 468 -5.32 -4.25 34.55
N PRO A 469 -4.40 -3.28 34.82
CA PRO A 469 -3.75 -3.17 36.12
C PRO A 469 -4.76 -2.84 37.23
N LYS A 470 -4.54 -3.32 38.45
CA LYS A 470 -5.34 -3.03 39.66
C LYS A 470 -4.43 -2.59 40.81
N GLY A 471 -4.95 -1.75 41.71
CA GLY A 471 -4.22 -1.21 42.87
C GLY A 471 -4.10 0.32 42.86
N ALA A 472 -3.27 0.87 43.76
CA ALA A 472 -3.18 2.32 43.97
C ALA A 472 -2.69 3.07 42.71
N GLY A 473 -3.56 3.89 42.12
CA GLY A 473 -3.28 4.65 40.89
C GLY A 473 -3.78 3.99 39.59
N ALA A 474 -4.49 2.86 39.69
CA ALA A 474 -5.07 2.14 38.56
C ALA A 474 -6.57 2.40 38.33
N ASP A 475 -7.12 3.46 38.94
CA ASP A 475 -8.46 3.95 38.67
C ASP A 475 -8.40 4.96 37.50
N ASN A 476 -9.18 4.72 36.44
CA ASN A 476 -9.21 5.53 35.21
C ASN A 476 -7.91 5.51 34.38
N VAL A 477 -7.34 4.31 34.17
CA VAL A 477 -6.11 4.13 33.37
C VAL A 477 -6.35 4.35 31.87
N PRO A 478 -5.44 5.01 31.15
CA PRO A 478 -5.49 5.08 29.68
C PRO A 478 -5.40 3.70 29.02
N LEU A 479 -5.75 3.62 27.73
CA LEU A 479 -5.76 2.36 26.97
C LEU A 479 -4.76 2.37 25.83
N LEU A 480 -3.96 1.32 25.73
CA LEU A 480 -3.00 1.08 24.66
C LEU A 480 -3.55 -0.02 23.76
N GLN A 481 -3.91 0.33 22.53
CA GLN A 481 -4.31 -0.65 21.53
C GLN A 481 -3.07 -1.21 20.83
N TYR A 482 -2.92 -2.53 20.84
CA TYR A 482 -1.79 -3.21 20.21
C TYR A 482 -2.21 -3.93 18.92
N GLN A 483 -1.48 -3.65 17.84
CA GLN A 483 -1.53 -4.39 16.58
C GLN A 483 -0.27 -5.25 16.42
N HIS A 484 -0.45 -6.57 16.38
CA HIS A 484 0.63 -7.54 16.38
C HIS A 484 1.28 -7.74 15.00
N GLY A 485 2.51 -8.31 15.01
CA GLY A 485 3.30 -8.62 13.83
C GLY A 485 2.77 -9.78 12.99
N ILE A 486 3.28 -9.93 11.76
CA ILE A 486 2.87 -11.00 10.85
C ILE A 486 3.27 -12.35 11.44
N THR A 487 2.51 -13.41 11.15
CA THR A 487 2.72 -14.77 11.70
C THR A 487 2.55 -14.91 13.21
N ASN A 488 2.25 -13.81 13.91
CA ASN A 488 2.00 -13.76 15.34
C ASN A 488 0.48 -13.73 15.61
N LEU A 489 0.09 -13.62 16.87
CA LEU A 489 -1.29 -13.57 17.35
C LEU A 489 -1.42 -12.56 18.50
N LYS A 490 -2.65 -12.15 18.82
CA LYS A 490 -2.95 -11.16 19.87
C LYS A 490 -2.40 -11.57 21.25
N GLU A 491 -2.20 -12.85 21.52
CA GLU A 491 -1.61 -13.36 22.76
C GLU A 491 -0.14 -12.94 22.95
N SER A 492 0.57 -12.49 21.90
CA SER A 492 1.85 -11.79 22.08
C SER A 492 1.75 -10.54 22.98
N ALA A 493 0.54 -10.01 23.15
CA ALA A 493 0.23 -8.92 24.07
C ALA A 493 0.55 -9.23 25.54
N TYR A 494 0.62 -10.50 25.97
CA TYR A 494 1.00 -10.85 27.35
C TYR A 494 2.36 -10.26 27.73
N ALA A 495 3.37 -10.45 26.87
CA ALA A 495 4.72 -9.96 27.12
C ALA A 495 4.78 -8.42 27.06
N LEU A 496 4.16 -7.83 26.05
CA LEU A 496 4.12 -6.38 25.88
C LEU A 496 3.40 -5.68 27.04
N ALA A 497 2.25 -6.20 27.47
CA ALA A 497 1.47 -5.65 28.58
C ALA A 497 2.24 -5.74 29.89
N LEU A 498 2.85 -6.89 30.20
CA LEU A 498 3.65 -7.05 31.42
C LEU A 498 4.84 -6.08 31.43
N SER A 499 5.57 -5.98 30.32
CA SER A 499 6.73 -5.08 30.22
C SER A 499 6.33 -3.61 30.37
N HIS A 500 5.27 -3.19 29.68
CA HIS A 500 4.76 -1.81 29.75
C HIS A 500 4.27 -1.45 31.15
N ILE A 501 3.41 -2.29 31.76
CA ILE A 501 2.87 -2.06 33.11
C ILE A 501 3.99 -2.08 34.15
N SER A 502 4.88 -3.06 34.10
CA SER A 502 6.02 -3.17 35.01
C SER A 502 6.90 -1.92 34.96
N THR A 503 7.24 -1.47 33.75
CA THR A 503 8.08 -0.28 33.53
C THR A 503 7.39 1.00 34.02
N ALA A 504 6.09 1.16 33.78
CA ALA A 504 5.32 2.29 34.29
C ALA A 504 5.32 2.32 35.83
N ILE A 505 5.06 1.19 36.48
CA ILE A 505 5.07 1.07 37.95
C ILE A 505 6.46 1.38 38.53
N GLN A 506 7.52 0.80 37.97
CA GLN A 506 8.90 1.02 38.44
C GLN A 506 9.36 2.48 38.28
N THR A 507 8.83 3.19 37.30
CA THR A 507 9.13 4.61 37.05
C THR A 507 8.15 5.56 37.77
N GLY A 508 7.26 5.05 38.61
CA GLY A 508 6.29 5.84 39.38
C GLY A 508 5.23 6.53 38.52
N LYS A 509 4.91 5.97 37.34
CA LYS A 509 3.92 6.49 36.41
C LYS A 509 2.64 5.63 36.43
N THR A 510 1.51 6.22 36.03
CA THR A 510 0.25 5.47 35.84
C THR A 510 0.40 4.47 34.69
N PRO A 511 0.11 3.18 34.86
CA PRO A 511 0.18 2.22 33.76
C PRO A 511 -0.98 2.41 32.76
N TYR A 512 -0.78 2.04 31.50
CA TYR A 512 -1.88 1.83 30.55
C TYR A 512 -2.47 0.43 30.73
N ALA A 513 -3.80 0.30 30.59
CA ALA A 513 -4.40 -0.97 30.19
C ALA A 513 -4.03 -1.26 28.73
N LEU A 514 -3.98 -2.52 28.32
CA LEU A 514 -3.66 -2.91 26.94
C LEU A 514 -4.74 -3.79 26.34
N ILE A 515 -5.13 -3.54 25.09
CA ILE A 515 -6.10 -4.37 24.35
C ILE A 515 -5.53 -4.77 22.99
N ALA A 516 -5.78 -6.02 22.56
CA ALA A 516 -5.32 -6.54 21.28
C ALA A 516 -6.38 -7.45 20.62
N ILE A 517 -6.45 -7.40 19.29
CA ILE A 517 -7.24 -8.30 18.43
C ILE A 517 -6.31 -8.95 17.40
N ASP A 518 -6.73 -10.10 16.88
CA ASP A 518 -6.00 -10.75 15.79
C ASP A 518 -6.20 -9.98 14.46
N GLN A 519 -5.12 -9.87 13.68
CA GLN A 519 -5.19 -9.47 12.27
C GLN A 519 -6.02 -10.47 11.46
N PRO A 520 -6.58 -10.11 10.28
CA PRO A 520 -7.24 -11.06 9.40
C PRO A 520 -6.35 -12.28 9.12
N LEU A 521 -6.93 -13.49 9.10
CA LEU A 521 -6.21 -14.74 8.84
C LEU A 521 -5.09 -15.06 9.85
N HIS A 522 -5.13 -14.51 11.07
CA HIS A 522 -4.20 -14.84 12.16
C HIS A 522 -4.96 -15.34 13.39
N GLY A 523 -4.27 -16.09 14.27
CA GLY A 523 -4.82 -16.52 15.56
C GLY A 523 -6.22 -17.13 15.46
N GLN A 524 -7.17 -16.60 16.23
CA GLN A 524 -8.55 -17.07 16.25
C GLN A 524 -9.38 -16.65 15.03
N ARG A 525 -8.79 -15.90 14.10
CA ARG A 525 -9.39 -15.52 12.81
C ARG A 525 -8.95 -16.46 11.67
N ALA A 526 -8.55 -17.68 12.01
CA ALA A 526 -8.40 -18.77 11.06
C ALA A 526 -9.73 -19.05 10.33
N LEU A 527 -9.63 -19.53 9.09
CA LEU A 527 -10.81 -19.94 8.33
C LEU A 527 -11.36 -21.28 8.84
N SER A 528 -12.57 -21.65 8.41
CA SER A 528 -13.25 -22.88 8.84
C SER A 528 -12.50 -24.18 8.49
N ASP A 529 -11.59 -24.14 7.52
CA ASP A 529 -10.74 -25.27 7.14
C ASP A 529 -9.36 -25.28 7.86
N GLY A 530 -9.15 -24.33 8.79
CA GLY A 530 -7.89 -24.17 9.51
C GLY A 530 -6.85 -23.32 8.78
N THR A 531 -7.16 -22.75 7.60
CA THR A 531 -6.24 -21.82 6.93
C THR A 531 -5.96 -20.60 7.79
N VAL A 532 -4.68 -20.42 8.14
CA VAL A 532 -4.21 -19.34 9.03
C VAL A 532 -2.75 -19.01 8.73
N THR A 533 -2.35 -17.78 9.02
CA THR A 533 -0.99 -17.26 8.87
C THR A 533 -0.20 -17.57 10.14
N THR A 534 0.89 -18.33 9.97
CA THR A 534 1.81 -18.76 11.02
C THR A 534 3.25 -18.68 10.51
N PRO A 535 4.28 -18.93 11.32
CA PRO A 535 5.65 -19.01 10.83
C PRO A 535 5.85 -20.07 9.73
N ASN A 536 4.99 -21.11 9.71
CA ASN A 536 5.01 -22.17 8.68
C ASN A 536 4.18 -21.83 7.43
N THR A 537 3.28 -20.85 7.53
CA THR A 537 2.34 -20.45 6.46
C THR A 537 2.34 -18.92 6.24
N PRO A 538 3.51 -18.26 6.13
CA PRO A 538 3.59 -16.79 6.14
C PRO A 538 2.93 -16.13 4.92
N THR A 539 2.75 -16.87 3.82
CA THR A 539 2.20 -16.35 2.57
C THR A 539 0.67 -16.31 2.51
N VAL A 540 -0.03 -16.85 3.51
CA VAL A 540 -1.51 -16.84 3.58
C VAL A 540 -2.05 -15.40 3.61
N PHE A 541 -1.54 -14.57 4.52
CA PHE A 541 -1.89 -13.15 4.58
C PHE A 541 -1.37 -12.35 3.38
N MET A 542 -0.15 -12.66 2.91
CA MET A 542 0.50 -11.95 1.80
C MET A 542 -0.14 -12.21 0.44
N ASN A 543 -0.88 -13.32 0.29
CA ASN A 543 -1.59 -13.76 -0.91
C ASN A 543 -0.89 -13.38 -2.23
N LEU A 544 0.30 -13.95 -2.45
CA LEU A 544 1.17 -13.63 -3.59
C LEU A 544 0.54 -13.92 -4.97
N GLU A 545 -0.51 -14.74 -5.01
CA GLU A 545 -1.24 -15.06 -6.23
C GLU A 545 -2.31 -14.00 -6.55
N TYR A 546 -3.05 -13.52 -5.55
CA TYR A 546 -4.12 -12.52 -5.75
C TYR A 546 -3.79 -11.23 -4.98
N LEU A 547 -2.89 -10.43 -5.56
CA LEU A 547 -2.40 -9.17 -5.00
C LEU A 547 -3.50 -8.19 -4.53
N PRO A 548 -4.67 -8.06 -5.20
CA PRO A 548 -5.73 -7.18 -4.71
C PRO A 548 -6.30 -7.62 -3.35
N VAL A 549 -6.34 -8.93 -3.08
CA VAL A 549 -6.74 -9.48 -1.78
C VAL A 549 -5.62 -9.27 -0.76
N ALA A 550 -4.34 -9.38 -1.14
CA ALA A 550 -3.22 -9.04 -0.27
C ALA A 550 -3.29 -7.59 0.23
N ARG A 551 -3.55 -6.65 -0.68
CA ARG A 551 -3.83 -5.24 -0.35
C ARG A 551 -5.01 -5.11 0.61
N ASP A 552 -6.09 -5.83 0.35
CA ASP A 552 -7.32 -5.71 1.11
C ASP A 552 -7.24 -6.39 2.50
N ASN A 553 -6.36 -7.37 2.68
CA ASN A 553 -5.99 -7.89 4.01
C ASN A 553 -5.38 -6.79 4.89
N ILE A 554 -4.51 -5.95 4.33
CA ILE A 554 -3.92 -4.79 5.03
C ILE A 554 -5.00 -3.74 5.32
N ARG A 555 -5.91 -3.45 4.36
CA ARG A 555 -7.05 -2.55 4.60
C ARG A 555 -7.93 -3.04 5.75
N GLN A 556 -8.30 -4.32 5.74
CA GLN A 556 -9.14 -4.89 6.78
C GLN A 556 -8.44 -4.82 8.15
N GLY A 557 -7.15 -5.15 8.23
CA GLY A 557 -6.39 -5.01 9.49
C GLY A 557 -6.38 -3.59 10.05
N ALA A 558 -6.19 -2.58 9.18
CA ALA A 558 -6.24 -1.18 9.57
C ALA A 558 -7.65 -0.72 9.99
N ILE A 559 -8.68 -1.12 9.24
CA ILE A 559 -10.08 -0.77 9.55
C ILE A 559 -10.59 -1.51 10.80
N ASP A 560 -10.13 -2.73 11.07
CA ASP A 560 -10.44 -3.45 12.31
C ASP A 560 -9.86 -2.71 13.52
N GLY A 561 -8.63 -2.20 13.41
CA GLY A 561 -8.03 -1.35 14.44
C GLY A 561 -8.82 -0.05 14.67
N LEU A 562 -9.19 0.65 13.59
CA LEU A 562 -10.06 1.83 13.66
C LEU A 562 -11.43 1.50 14.27
N GLY A 563 -12.01 0.37 13.89
CA GLY A 563 -13.30 -0.11 14.34
C GLY A 563 -13.31 -0.47 15.82
N LEU A 564 -12.26 -1.11 16.33
CA LEU A 564 -12.08 -1.35 17.76
C LEU A 564 -12.01 -0.03 18.52
N ARG A 565 -11.21 0.93 18.05
CA ARG A 565 -11.12 2.27 18.64
C ARG A 565 -12.48 2.98 18.68
N TYR A 566 -13.26 2.87 17.62
CA TYR A 566 -14.61 3.43 17.54
C TYR A 566 -15.60 2.71 18.47
N ALA A 567 -15.52 1.39 18.59
CA ALA A 567 -16.39 0.58 19.46
C ALA A 567 -16.23 0.93 20.94
N LEU A 568 -15.05 1.40 21.37
CA LEU A 568 -14.81 1.83 22.74
C LEU A 568 -15.72 2.96 23.22
N ASN A 569 -16.37 3.72 22.31
CA ASN A 569 -17.32 4.77 22.67
C ASN A 569 -18.71 4.21 23.08
N TYR A 570 -18.95 2.92 22.90
CA TYR A 570 -20.24 2.26 23.10
C TYR A 570 -20.19 1.10 24.10
N VAL A 571 -19.11 1.02 24.89
CA VAL A 571 -18.97 0.02 25.96
C VAL A 571 -20.09 0.20 26.97
N ASN A 572 -20.80 -0.88 27.30
CA ASN A 572 -21.83 -0.85 28.32
C ASN A 572 -21.19 -0.57 29.69
N PRO A 573 -21.71 0.37 30.50
CA PRO A 573 -21.18 0.63 31.85
C PRO A 573 -21.11 -0.58 32.78
N THR A 574 -21.85 -1.66 32.48
CA THR A 574 -21.78 -2.92 33.23
C THR A 574 -20.56 -3.77 32.92
N GLU A 575 -19.86 -3.53 31.81
CA GLU A 575 -18.67 -4.29 31.40
C GLU A 575 -17.52 -4.12 32.40
N VAL A 576 -17.28 -5.14 33.23
CA VAL A 576 -16.28 -5.11 34.31
C VAL A 576 -14.87 -4.83 33.78
N ALA A 577 -14.54 -5.34 32.60
CA ALA A 577 -13.25 -5.14 31.93
C ALA A 577 -12.88 -3.66 31.73
N PHE A 578 -13.87 -2.78 31.61
CA PHE A 578 -13.66 -1.38 31.25
C PHE A 578 -13.97 -0.36 32.35
N GLN A 579 -14.48 -0.79 33.51
CA GLN A 579 -14.89 0.13 34.59
C GLN A 579 -13.76 1.04 35.09
N THR A 580 -12.52 0.59 35.05
CA THR A 580 -11.35 1.36 35.49
C THR A 580 -10.54 1.93 34.33
N VAL A 581 -11.05 1.87 33.09
CA VAL A 581 -10.30 2.20 31.87
C VAL A 581 -10.88 3.44 31.21
N ASN A 582 -10.02 4.42 30.91
CA ASN A 582 -10.37 5.64 30.21
C ASN A 582 -10.44 5.40 28.69
N GLN A 583 -11.65 5.14 28.20
CA GLN A 583 -11.93 4.86 26.78
C GLN A 583 -11.73 6.08 25.85
N ALA A 584 -11.56 7.29 26.42
CA ALA A 584 -11.29 8.51 25.65
C ALA A 584 -9.78 8.80 25.49
N GLU A 585 -8.93 8.16 26.28
CA GLU A 585 -7.47 8.30 26.24
C GLU A 585 -6.86 7.00 25.67
N VAL A 586 -6.97 6.85 24.35
CA VAL A 586 -6.49 5.66 23.64
C VAL A 586 -5.26 6.00 22.79
N SER A 587 -4.19 5.24 22.97
CA SER A 587 -2.97 5.30 22.15
C SER A 587 -2.78 4.00 21.38
N LEU A 588 -1.96 4.04 20.33
CA LEU A 588 -1.69 2.89 19.47
C LEU A 588 -0.24 2.43 19.62
N ILE A 589 -0.01 1.13 19.62
CA ILE A 589 1.30 0.53 19.36
C ILE A 589 1.17 -0.53 18.28
N GLY A 590 2.03 -0.45 17.27
CA GLY A 590 2.11 -1.41 16.19
C GLY A 590 3.52 -1.96 16.03
N HIS A 591 3.65 -3.27 15.86
CA HIS A 591 4.93 -3.94 15.60
C HIS A 591 4.91 -4.64 14.24
N SER A 592 5.97 -4.51 13.44
CA SER A 592 6.09 -5.19 12.14
C SER A 592 4.90 -4.88 11.20
N ILE A 593 4.15 -5.88 10.71
CA ILE A 593 2.90 -5.64 9.96
C ILE A 593 1.85 -4.88 10.78
N GLY A 594 1.86 -5.02 12.10
CA GLY A 594 1.06 -4.21 13.03
C GLY A 594 1.50 -2.74 13.04
N GLY A 595 2.78 -2.45 12.79
CA GLY A 595 3.26 -1.10 12.52
C GLY A 595 2.81 -0.59 11.15
N ILE A 596 2.81 -1.45 10.12
CA ILE A 596 2.33 -1.11 8.77
C ILE A 596 0.82 -0.79 8.75
N THR A 597 0.01 -1.69 9.31
CA THR A 597 -1.44 -1.46 9.50
C THR A 597 -1.72 -0.37 10.53
N GLY A 598 -0.83 -0.19 11.52
CA GLY A 598 -0.91 0.84 12.54
C GLY A 598 -0.72 2.26 12.01
N ILE A 599 0.22 2.46 11.08
CA ILE A 599 0.36 3.74 10.36
C ILE A 599 -0.95 4.11 9.67
N SER A 600 -1.56 3.15 8.98
CA SER A 600 -2.85 3.35 8.30
C SER A 600 -3.98 3.64 9.28
N SER A 601 -4.07 2.85 10.37
CA SER A 601 -5.08 3.02 11.43
C SER A 601 -4.98 4.41 12.05
N TYR A 602 -3.77 4.83 12.41
CA TYR A 602 -3.48 6.12 13.03
C TYR A 602 -3.74 7.29 12.09
N ALA A 603 -3.25 7.22 10.85
CA ALA A 603 -3.47 8.27 9.84
C ALA A 603 -4.97 8.49 9.57
N VAL A 604 -5.71 7.42 9.33
CA VAL A 604 -7.15 7.47 9.02
C VAL A 604 -7.95 7.93 10.25
N ALA A 605 -7.65 7.40 11.44
CA ALA A 605 -8.28 7.80 12.70
C ALA A 605 -8.16 9.30 12.98
N ASN A 606 -6.99 9.88 12.73
CA ASN A 606 -6.68 11.26 13.07
C ASN A 606 -6.89 12.26 11.91
N THR A 607 -7.23 11.79 10.70
CA THR A 607 -7.68 12.68 9.62
C THR A 607 -9.12 13.12 9.86
N SER A 608 -9.36 14.43 9.84
CA SER A 608 -10.71 14.97 10.08
C SER A 608 -11.69 14.55 8.98
N VAL A 609 -12.85 14.02 9.39
CA VAL A 609 -14.01 13.79 8.50
C VAL A 609 -15.14 14.72 8.92
N ASN A 610 -15.42 14.79 10.22
CA ASN A 610 -16.36 15.72 10.81
C ASN A 610 -15.89 16.04 12.24
N PRO A 611 -15.54 17.31 12.53
CA PRO A 611 -14.98 17.70 13.83
C PRO A 611 -15.78 17.25 15.06
N THR A 612 -17.09 17.06 14.93
CA THR A 612 -17.97 16.63 16.04
C THR A 612 -17.74 15.17 16.44
N ILE A 613 -17.37 14.31 15.49
CA ILE A 613 -17.22 12.87 15.69
C ILE A 613 -15.76 12.41 15.65
N ASP A 614 -14.85 13.24 15.12
CA ASP A 614 -13.43 12.93 15.03
C ASP A 614 -12.83 12.42 16.37
N PRO A 615 -13.20 12.95 17.56
CA PRO A 615 -12.70 12.43 18.84
C PRO A 615 -13.03 10.97 19.13
N MET A 616 -14.10 10.43 18.52
CA MET A 616 -14.50 9.02 18.70
C MET A 616 -13.57 8.06 17.97
N PHE A 617 -12.84 8.54 16.95
CA PHE A 617 -11.88 7.75 16.19
C PHE A 617 -10.44 8.01 16.62
N ALA A 618 -10.13 9.22 17.08
CA ALA A 618 -8.76 9.67 17.26
C ALA A 618 -7.97 8.85 18.29
N TYR A 619 -6.71 8.56 17.95
CA TYR A 619 -5.69 8.13 18.90
C TYR A 619 -4.91 9.33 19.42
N LYS A 620 -4.38 9.25 20.65
CA LYS A 620 -3.57 10.30 21.26
C LYS A 620 -2.12 10.28 20.75
N THR A 621 -1.54 9.09 20.69
CA THR A 621 -0.17 8.87 20.24
C THR A 621 -0.08 7.55 19.49
N ALA A 622 0.95 7.38 18.66
CA ALA A 622 1.31 6.07 18.12
C ALA A 622 2.79 5.75 18.34
N THR A 623 3.08 4.49 18.68
CA THR A 623 4.41 3.89 18.63
C THR A 623 4.45 2.87 17.50
N LEU A 624 5.44 2.98 16.62
CA LEU A 624 5.62 2.12 15.45
C LEU A 624 6.98 1.44 15.52
N ALA A 625 7.01 0.15 15.82
CA ALA A 625 8.24 -0.60 15.99
C ALA A 625 8.52 -1.51 14.79
N ASN A 626 9.68 -1.34 14.19
CA ASN A 626 10.17 -2.07 13.03
C ASN A 626 9.17 -2.17 11.83
N PRO A 627 8.47 -1.08 11.43
CA PRO A 627 7.66 -1.07 10.21
C PRO A 627 8.53 -0.78 8.97
N GLY A 628 8.04 -1.07 7.76
CA GLY A 628 8.74 -0.73 6.51
C GLY A 628 7.80 -0.19 5.45
N GLY A 629 8.28 0.79 4.67
CA GLY A 629 7.62 1.29 3.45
C GLY A 629 8.12 0.59 2.19
N GLY A 630 7.34 0.60 1.12
CA GLY A 630 7.67 -0.15 -0.10
C GLY A 630 7.60 -1.66 0.13
N ILE A 631 6.40 -2.15 0.41
CA ILE A 631 6.11 -3.53 0.85
C ILE A 631 6.75 -4.58 -0.05
N ALA A 632 6.51 -4.53 -1.36
CA ALA A 632 7.07 -5.53 -2.25
C ALA A 632 8.60 -5.46 -2.33
N PRO A 633 9.25 -4.30 -2.59
CA PRO A 633 10.71 -4.19 -2.58
C PRO A 633 11.36 -4.72 -1.30
N PHE A 634 10.87 -4.34 -0.11
CA PHE A 634 11.51 -4.81 1.12
C PHE A 634 11.29 -6.31 1.35
N LEU A 635 10.14 -6.87 0.97
CA LEU A 635 9.87 -8.31 1.11
C LEU A 635 10.82 -9.14 0.24
N PHE A 636 11.20 -8.63 -0.93
CA PHE A 636 12.16 -9.29 -1.82
C PHE A 636 13.62 -9.21 -1.35
N GLU A 637 13.95 -8.29 -0.44
CA GLU A 637 15.27 -8.18 0.20
C GLU A 637 15.28 -8.65 1.67
N SER A 638 14.11 -8.97 2.24
CA SER A 638 13.96 -9.51 3.59
C SER A 638 14.71 -10.85 3.74
N GLY A 639 15.58 -10.94 4.75
CA GLY A 639 16.23 -12.20 5.10
C GLY A 639 15.24 -13.29 5.52
N SER A 640 14.14 -12.91 6.18
CA SER A 640 13.09 -13.84 6.63
C SER A 640 12.15 -14.29 5.52
N PHE A 641 11.73 -13.38 4.62
CA PHE A 641 10.64 -13.66 3.66
C PHE A 641 11.08 -13.84 2.21
N SER A 642 12.21 -13.25 1.80
CA SER A 642 12.69 -13.32 0.41
C SER A 642 12.81 -14.77 -0.12
N PRO A 643 13.36 -15.74 0.64
CA PRO A 643 13.52 -17.11 0.12
C PRO A 643 12.19 -17.78 -0.23
N ILE A 644 11.17 -17.68 0.63
CA ILE A 644 9.87 -18.32 0.39
C ILE A 644 9.10 -17.59 -0.73
N ILE A 645 9.18 -16.26 -0.79
CA ILE A 645 8.53 -15.46 -1.84
C ILE A 645 9.12 -15.81 -3.21
N LYS A 646 10.46 -15.80 -3.33
CA LYS A 646 11.14 -16.15 -4.59
C LYS A 646 10.82 -17.58 -5.00
N HIS A 647 10.82 -18.53 -4.06
CA HIS A 647 10.33 -19.88 -4.33
C HIS A 647 8.91 -19.88 -4.93
N SER A 648 7.94 -19.25 -4.27
CA SER A 648 6.53 -19.30 -4.69
C SER A 648 6.33 -18.70 -6.08
N ILE A 649 6.96 -17.57 -6.37
CA ILE A 649 6.81 -16.88 -7.65
C ILE A 649 7.52 -17.64 -8.77
N THR A 650 8.75 -18.09 -8.53
CA THR A 650 9.51 -18.86 -9.52
C THR A 650 8.85 -20.21 -9.78
N ALA A 651 8.26 -20.87 -8.78
CA ALA A 651 7.53 -22.13 -8.97
C ALA A 651 6.27 -21.95 -9.83
N ALA A 652 5.59 -20.80 -9.71
CA ALA A 652 4.42 -20.50 -10.52
C ALA A 652 4.76 -20.11 -11.97
N ALA A 653 5.90 -19.45 -12.18
CA ALA A 653 6.22 -18.82 -13.46
C ALA A 653 7.25 -19.59 -14.31
N ILE A 654 8.12 -20.39 -13.69
CA ILE A 654 9.28 -21.02 -14.35
C ILE A 654 9.15 -22.56 -14.30
N PRO A 655 8.68 -23.21 -15.37
CA PRO A 655 8.44 -24.66 -15.39
C PRO A 655 9.65 -25.51 -15.02
N SER A 656 10.86 -25.12 -15.45
CA SER A 656 12.10 -25.84 -15.13
C SER A 656 12.41 -25.85 -13.63
N TYR A 657 12.09 -24.76 -12.92
CA TYR A 657 12.22 -24.71 -11.47
C TYR A 657 11.15 -25.53 -10.77
N LEU A 658 9.90 -25.48 -11.26
CA LEU A 658 8.82 -26.31 -10.73
C LEU A 658 9.17 -27.81 -10.83
N ASP A 659 9.71 -28.24 -11.97
CA ASP A 659 10.18 -29.61 -12.20
C ASP A 659 11.34 -29.97 -11.26
N TYR A 660 12.31 -29.05 -11.07
CA TYR A 660 13.39 -29.23 -10.10
C TYR A 660 12.86 -29.38 -8.67
N TYR A 661 11.94 -28.52 -8.25
CA TYR A 661 11.34 -28.59 -6.92
C TYR A 661 10.57 -29.89 -6.72
N ALA A 662 9.82 -30.33 -7.73
CA ALA A 662 9.04 -31.56 -7.67
C ALA A 662 9.92 -32.83 -7.60
N ASN A 663 11.04 -32.88 -8.34
CA ASN A 663 11.75 -34.14 -8.59
C ASN A 663 13.18 -34.19 -8.03
N THR A 664 13.81 -33.04 -7.75
CA THR A 664 15.25 -32.97 -7.43
C THR A 664 15.53 -32.30 -6.09
N CYS A 665 14.68 -31.39 -5.59
CA CYS A 665 14.98 -30.71 -4.34
C CYS A 665 15.02 -31.69 -3.13
N PRO A 666 16.12 -31.71 -2.35
CA PRO A 666 16.26 -32.61 -1.20
C PRO A 666 15.48 -32.17 0.06
N THR A 667 15.04 -30.91 0.14
CA THR A 667 14.43 -30.31 1.35
C THR A 667 13.12 -29.59 1.01
N LYS A 668 12.09 -30.36 0.63
CA LYS A 668 10.78 -29.79 0.24
C LYS A 668 10.08 -29.05 1.38
N ASP A 669 10.41 -29.38 2.62
CA ASP A 669 10.00 -28.71 3.86
C ASP A 669 10.64 -27.32 4.04
N LYS A 670 11.73 -27.02 3.32
CA LYS A 670 12.40 -25.73 3.28
C LYS A 670 12.46 -25.19 1.84
N PRO A 671 11.31 -24.85 1.25
CA PRO A 671 11.21 -24.48 -0.16
C PRO A 671 12.09 -23.28 -0.57
N GLY A 672 12.32 -22.32 0.32
CA GLY A 672 13.24 -21.21 0.07
C GLY A 672 14.70 -21.66 -0.11
N THR A 673 15.14 -22.67 0.63
CA THR A 673 16.46 -23.29 0.44
C THR A 673 16.56 -23.99 -0.92
N CYS A 674 15.49 -24.66 -1.37
CA CYS A 674 15.42 -25.24 -2.72
C CYS A 674 15.64 -24.16 -3.80
N PHE A 675 14.96 -23.02 -3.67
CA PHE A 675 15.12 -21.90 -4.60
C PHE A 675 16.57 -21.42 -4.65
N ASN A 676 17.17 -21.13 -3.48
CA ASN A 676 18.53 -20.61 -3.40
C ASN A 676 19.56 -21.56 -4.05
N ASN A 677 19.40 -22.87 -3.85
CA ASN A 677 20.27 -23.87 -4.46
C ASN A 677 20.10 -23.93 -5.98
N PHE A 678 18.86 -23.93 -6.49
CA PHE A 678 18.59 -23.89 -7.91
C PHE A 678 19.16 -22.63 -8.57
N TYR A 679 18.88 -21.46 -7.99
CA TYR A 679 19.34 -20.18 -8.49
C TYR A 679 20.87 -20.10 -8.51
N SER A 680 21.55 -20.57 -7.46
CA SER A 680 23.02 -20.56 -7.41
C SER A 680 23.65 -21.40 -8.52
N ALA A 681 23.09 -22.58 -8.80
CA ALA A 681 23.54 -23.50 -9.82
C ALA A 681 23.10 -23.13 -11.25
N ALA A 682 22.13 -22.22 -11.41
CA ALA A 682 21.61 -21.81 -12.71
C ALA A 682 22.65 -21.05 -13.55
N ASP A 683 22.56 -21.25 -14.88
CA ASP A 683 23.34 -20.48 -15.85
C ASP A 683 22.85 -19.02 -15.96
N ALA A 684 23.59 -18.20 -16.70
CA ALA A 684 23.28 -16.78 -16.85
C ALA A 684 21.91 -16.52 -17.50
N LYS A 685 21.47 -17.40 -18.40
CA LYS A 685 20.18 -17.24 -19.10
C LYS A 685 19.02 -17.48 -18.14
N MET A 686 19.07 -18.58 -17.38
CA MET A 686 18.07 -18.92 -16.39
C MET A 686 18.03 -17.89 -15.25
N LYS A 687 19.18 -17.39 -14.79
CA LYS A 687 19.23 -16.30 -13.80
C LYS A 687 18.53 -15.04 -14.31
N SER A 688 18.82 -14.63 -15.55
CA SER A 688 18.15 -13.48 -16.19
C SER A 688 16.64 -13.66 -16.32
N GLU A 689 16.17 -14.85 -16.68
CA GLU A 689 14.74 -15.18 -16.76
C GLU A 689 14.05 -15.09 -15.40
N ILE A 690 14.68 -15.64 -14.35
CA ILE A 690 14.21 -15.55 -12.96
C ILE A 690 14.18 -14.09 -12.50
N ASP A 691 15.28 -13.35 -12.66
CA ASP A 691 15.40 -11.97 -12.20
C ASP A 691 14.39 -11.04 -12.90
N SER A 692 14.16 -11.23 -14.20
CA SER A 692 13.13 -10.50 -14.95
C SER A 692 11.72 -10.79 -14.45
N THR A 693 11.43 -12.07 -14.15
CA THR A 693 10.15 -12.50 -13.58
C THR A 693 9.92 -11.89 -12.20
N LEU A 694 10.92 -11.95 -11.32
CA LEU A 694 10.86 -11.40 -9.97
C LEU A 694 10.74 -9.86 -9.99
N THR A 695 11.45 -9.18 -10.89
CA THR A 695 11.36 -7.72 -11.06
C THR A 695 9.98 -7.29 -11.54
N SER A 696 9.44 -7.98 -12.55
CA SER A 696 8.11 -7.71 -13.09
C SER A 696 7.02 -7.93 -12.04
N PHE A 697 7.13 -9.02 -11.26
CA PHE A 697 6.23 -9.26 -10.15
C PHE A 697 6.34 -8.16 -9.09
N THR A 698 7.56 -7.77 -8.69
CA THR A 698 7.77 -6.73 -7.66
C THR A 698 7.13 -5.41 -8.06
N TYR A 699 7.27 -5.01 -9.33
CA TYR A 699 6.64 -3.81 -9.87
C TYR A 699 5.11 -3.85 -9.78
N ALA A 700 4.52 -4.96 -10.22
CA ALA A 700 3.08 -5.15 -10.18
C ALA A 700 2.54 -5.20 -8.74
N ALA A 701 3.20 -5.98 -7.88
CA ALA A 701 2.87 -6.10 -6.46
C ALA A 701 2.90 -4.75 -5.76
N GLN A 702 3.96 -3.96 -5.93
CA GLN A 702 4.04 -2.63 -5.32
C GLN A 702 2.96 -1.69 -5.87
N THR A 703 2.69 -1.72 -7.17
CA THR A 703 1.64 -0.87 -7.78
C THR A 703 0.24 -1.21 -7.24
N VAL A 704 -0.04 -2.48 -6.95
CA VAL A 704 -1.31 -2.89 -6.32
C VAL A 704 -1.34 -2.50 -4.84
N LEU A 705 -0.24 -2.68 -4.12
CA LEU A 705 -0.13 -2.42 -2.69
C LEU A 705 0.00 -0.93 -2.34
N ASP A 706 0.36 -0.06 -3.29
CA ASP A 706 0.62 1.37 -3.02
C ASP A 706 -0.57 2.11 -2.41
N ASN A 707 -1.78 1.63 -2.63
CA ASN A 707 -2.99 2.16 -1.99
C ASN A 707 -3.06 1.98 -0.47
N VAL A 708 -2.24 1.08 0.08
CA VAL A 708 -2.11 0.78 1.52
C VAL A 708 -0.67 0.81 2.01
N ASP A 709 0.29 1.15 1.15
CA ASP A 709 1.70 1.16 1.50
C ASP A 709 1.97 2.25 2.55
N PRO A 710 2.66 1.93 3.65
CA PRO A 710 2.86 2.87 4.74
C PRO A 710 3.73 4.06 4.33
N PHE A 711 4.57 3.95 3.30
CA PHE A 711 5.32 5.08 2.75
C PHE A 711 4.37 6.15 2.18
N ASN A 712 3.29 5.72 1.52
CA ASN A 712 2.28 6.63 0.99
C ASN A 712 1.37 7.15 2.11
N MET A 713 0.99 6.28 3.04
CA MET A 713 0.17 6.66 4.19
C MET A 713 0.88 7.64 5.13
N ALA A 714 2.21 7.63 5.19
CA ALA A 714 3.01 8.55 6.01
C ALA A 714 2.70 10.04 5.72
N SER A 715 2.33 10.37 4.47
CA SER A 715 1.92 11.73 4.08
C SER A 715 0.65 12.22 4.78
N GLN A 716 -0.18 11.31 5.30
CA GLN A 716 -1.43 11.60 6.00
C GLN A 716 -1.27 11.54 7.53
N VAL A 717 -0.08 11.18 8.03
CA VAL A 717 0.16 11.04 9.47
C VAL A 717 0.43 12.40 10.11
N SER A 718 -0.41 12.73 11.10
CA SER A 718 -0.28 13.91 11.95
C SER A 718 -0.27 13.53 13.43
N GLY A 719 0.21 14.43 14.30
CA GLY A 719 0.28 14.20 15.75
C GLY A 719 1.53 13.47 16.22
N SER A 720 1.48 12.96 17.45
CA SER A 720 2.65 12.43 18.15
C SER A 720 2.98 11.00 17.74
N LEU A 721 4.22 10.78 17.32
CA LEU A 721 4.72 9.51 16.83
C LEU A 721 6.10 9.15 17.40
N LEU A 722 6.27 7.91 17.85
CA LEU A 722 7.56 7.31 18.17
C LEU A 722 7.85 6.14 17.23
N GLY A 723 8.92 6.23 16.47
CA GLY A 723 9.49 5.12 15.70
C GLY A 723 10.55 4.37 16.51
N ILE A 724 10.55 3.04 16.43
CA ILE A 724 11.63 2.21 16.95
C ILE A 724 12.16 1.36 15.79
N GLN A 725 13.47 1.37 15.59
CA GLN A 725 14.17 0.54 14.60
C GLN A 725 15.25 -0.28 15.29
N SER A 726 15.28 -1.59 15.07
CA SER A 726 16.45 -2.44 15.33
C SER A 726 17.37 -2.42 14.11
N ASN A 727 18.67 -2.17 14.29
CA ASN A 727 19.64 -2.25 13.18
C ASN A 727 19.82 -3.70 12.70
N ASP A 728 20.14 -3.88 11.42
CA ASP A 728 20.30 -5.19 10.75
C ASP A 728 19.07 -6.11 10.88
N ASP A 729 17.88 -5.52 10.92
CA ASP A 729 16.61 -6.25 10.98
C ASP A 729 16.44 -7.18 9.76
N ALA A 730 16.50 -8.49 10.02
CA ALA A 730 16.39 -9.52 8.99
C ALA A 730 14.96 -9.72 8.47
N THR A 731 13.94 -9.23 9.18
CA THR A 731 12.53 -9.37 8.80
C THR A 731 12.08 -8.19 7.96
N ILE A 732 12.28 -6.96 8.45
CA ILE A 732 11.98 -5.73 7.71
C ILE A 732 13.27 -4.95 7.52
N PRO A 733 13.93 -5.04 6.35
CA PRO A 733 15.19 -4.36 6.10
C PRO A 733 15.11 -2.87 6.42
N ASN A 734 16.16 -2.33 7.07
CA ASN A 734 16.21 -0.91 7.37
C ASN A 734 16.31 -0.06 6.08
N LYS A 735 16.97 -0.60 5.05
CA LYS A 735 17.09 -0.04 3.69
C LYS A 735 16.95 -1.16 2.64
N VAL A 736 16.58 -0.78 1.42
CA VAL A 736 16.50 -1.68 0.26
C VAL A 736 17.46 -1.18 -0.83
N SER A 737 18.25 -2.08 -1.40
CA SER A 737 19.41 -1.75 -2.24
C SER A 737 19.05 -1.03 -3.54
N LYS A 738 17.94 -1.40 -4.17
CA LYS A 738 17.51 -0.86 -5.47
C LYS A 738 16.45 0.21 -5.38
N ILE A 739 15.75 0.32 -4.26
CA ILE A 739 14.60 1.22 -4.06
C ILE A 739 14.86 2.03 -2.78
N PRO A 740 15.43 3.25 -2.88
CA PRO A 740 15.90 4.04 -1.73
C PRO A 740 14.77 4.58 -0.87
N THR A 741 13.53 4.47 -1.33
CA THR A 741 12.30 4.83 -0.63
C THR A 741 11.70 3.66 0.14
N ALA A 742 12.26 2.45 0.04
CA ALA A 742 11.77 1.25 0.71
C ALA A 742 12.63 0.85 1.92
N GLY A 743 11.97 0.30 2.94
CA GLY A 743 12.56 -0.06 4.24
C GLY A 743 12.07 0.82 5.40
N THR A 744 12.66 0.61 6.58
CA THR A 744 12.31 1.32 7.82
C THR A 744 12.82 2.77 7.82
N GLU A 745 14.08 3.00 7.43
CA GLU A 745 14.70 4.33 7.49
C GLU A 745 14.04 5.34 6.54
N PRO A 746 13.78 5.01 5.25
CA PRO A 746 13.10 5.92 4.36
C PRO A 746 11.67 6.25 4.81
N LEU A 747 10.98 5.27 5.43
CA LEU A 747 9.67 5.47 6.01
C LEU A 747 9.72 6.45 7.20
N PHE A 748 10.65 6.29 8.14
CA PHE A 748 10.83 7.21 9.27
C PHE A 748 11.18 8.62 8.80
N LYS A 749 12.02 8.74 7.76
CA LYS A 749 12.31 10.02 7.10
C LYS A 749 11.06 10.65 6.48
N LYS A 750 10.22 9.87 5.78
CA LYS A 750 8.94 10.35 5.21
C LYS A 750 7.95 10.77 6.29
N LEU A 751 7.97 10.11 7.45
CA LEU A 751 7.21 10.48 8.65
C LEU A 751 7.79 11.68 9.40
N GLY A 752 8.94 12.23 8.97
CA GLY A 752 9.57 13.40 9.60
C GLY A 752 9.95 13.17 11.06
N LEU A 753 10.45 11.97 11.38
CA LEU A 753 10.89 11.62 12.74
C LEU A 753 12.32 12.12 12.99
N ALA A 754 12.54 12.76 14.13
CA ALA A 754 13.87 13.17 14.58
C ALA A 754 14.57 12.02 15.32
N ASN A 755 15.87 11.84 15.08
CA ASN A 755 16.67 10.82 15.74
C ASN A 755 16.89 11.18 17.22
N THR A 756 16.37 10.36 18.14
CA THR A 756 16.44 10.61 19.58
C THR A 756 17.86 10.63 20.14
N ALA A 757 18.83 10.04 19.45
CA ALA A 757 20.24 10.09 19.86
C ALA A 757 20.85 11.49 19.70
N THR A 758 20.29 12.32 18.81
CA THR A 758 20.78 13.69 18.54
C THR A 758 19.81 14.77 19.02
N ASP A 759 18.50 14.54 18.86
CA ASP A 759 17.44 15.40 19.37
C ASP A 759 16.26 14.55 19.87
N ALA A 760 16.11 14.47 21.19
CA ALA A 760 15.01 13.77 21.85
C ALA A 760 13.85 14.70 22.22
N THR A 761 13.82 15.93 21.70
CA THR A 761 12.76 16.91 21.97
C THR A 761 11.64 16.84 20.91
N GLY A 762 10.44 17.30 21.29
CA GLY A 762 9.29 17.29 20.40
C GLY A 762 8.56 15.94 20.32
N ILE A 763 7.58 15.86 19.42
CA ILE A 763 6.55 14.81 19.47
C ILE A 763 6.66 13.77 18.34
N ARG A 764 7.62 13.94 17.43
CA ARG A 764 7.85 13.05 16.27
C ARG A 764 9.29 12.56 16.33
N LEU A 765 9.49 11.41 16.96
CA LEU A 765 10.79 10.89 17.34
C LEU A 765 11.03 9.50 16.75
N ALA A 766 12.29 9.13 16.51
CA ALA A 766 12.70 7.78 16.14
C ALA A 766 13.97 7.38 16.91
N SER A 767 13.94 6.18 17.48
CA SER A 767 15.10 5.56 18.14
C SER A 767 15.65 4.44 17.28
N TYR A 768 16.86 4.65 16.77
CA TYR A 768 17.60 3.70 15.95
C TYR A 768 18.54 2.91 16.85
N PHE A 769 18.17 1.69 17.22
CA PHE A 769 18.98 0.83 18.07
C PHE A 769 20.17 0.29 17.28
N ASP A 770 21.38 0.58 17.75
CA ASP A 770 22.65 0.19 17.12
C ASP A 770 22.86 -1.33 17.15
N VAL A 771 23.71 -1.87 16.26
CA VAL A 771 24.05 -3.30 16.26
C VAL A 771 24.57 -3.79 17.61
N SER A 772 25.31 -2.95 18.35
CA SER A 772 25.86 -3.29 19.68
C SER A 772 24.80 -3.41 20.77
N SER A 773 23.57 -2.94 20.52
CA SER A 773 22.43 -3.14 21.42
C SER A 773 21.95 -4.60 21.46
N ASN A 774 22.33 -5.41 20.46
CA ASN A 774 21.78 -6.74 20.16
C ASN A 774 20.28 -6.75 19.87
N ALA A 775 19.64 -5.59 19.68
CA ALA A 775 18.22 -5.52 19.35
C ALA A 775 17.93 -6.23 18.03
N ALA A 776 16.89 -7.07 18.03
CA ALA A 776 16.36 -7.80 16.90
C ALA A 776 14.91 -7.36 16.59
N HIS A 777 14.31 -7.96 15.57
CA HIS A 777 12.99 -7.56 15.06
C HIS A 777 11.89 -7.55 16.13
N SER A 778 11.86 -8.55 17.02
CA SER A 778 10.80 -8.72 18.04
C SER A 778 11.22 -8.26 19.44
N THR A 779 12.43 -7.74 19.62
CA THR A 779 12.96 -7.31 20.93
C THR A 779 12.05 -6.29 21.62
N VAL A 780 11.33 -5.46 20.87
CA VAL A 780 10.35 -4.50 21.42
C VAL A 780 9.20 -5.16 22.17
N ILE A 781 8.81 -6.39 21.78
CA ILE A 781 7.72 -7.16 22.40
C ILE A 781 8.26 -7.98 23.58
N ALA A 782 9.34 -8.72 23.34
CA ALA A 782 10.05 -9.52 24.33
C ALA A 782 11.47 -9.82 23.85
N PRO A 783 12.45 -9.96 24.74
CA PRO A 783 13.80 -10.37 24.35
C PRO A 783 13.78 -11.82 23.85
N GLY A 784 14.35 -12.08 22.67
CA GLY A 784 14.52 -13.42 22.11
C GLY A 784 15.71 -14.18 22.70
N SER A 785 16.62 -13.46 23.36
CA SER A 785 17.83 -13.98 23.99
C SER A 785 18.22 -13.13 25.20
N ALA A 786 19.13 -13.61 26.04
CA ALA A 786 19.61 -12.86 27.20
C ALA A 786 20.27 -11.52 26.80
N ASP A 787 20.98 -11.50 25.67
CA ASP A 787 21.72 -10.35 25.17
C ASP A 787 20.79 -9.19 24.74
N GLU A 788 19.55 -9.49 24.36
CA GLU A 788 18.52 -8.51 24.00
C GLU A 788 17.87 -7.81 25.20
N THR A 789 18.04 -8.34 26.42
CA THR A 789 17.28 -7.91 27.61
C THR A 789 17.45 -6.42 27.90
N ALA A 790 18.67 -5.89 27.76
CA ALA A 790 18.94 -4.48 28.04
C ALA A 790 18.32 -3.55 27.00
N ALA A 791 18.39 -3.92 25.71
CA ALA A 791 17.72 -3.18 24.64
C ALA A 791 16.20 -3.21 24.80
N HIS A 792 15.61 -4.37 25.16
CA HIS A 792 14.18 -4.46 25.48
C HIS A 792 13.77 -3.51 26.62
N GLY A 793 14.57 -3.43 27.67
CA GLY A 793 14.34 -2.50 28.78
C GLY A 793 14.35 -1.03 28.33
N GLN A 794 15.30 -0.65 27.47
CA GLN A 794 15.37 0.69 26.89
C GLN A 794 14.18 1.01 25.98
N MET A 795 13.81 0.09 25.09
CA MET A 795 12.62 0.23 24.24
C MET A 795 11.36 0.42 25.09
N SER A 796 11.17 -0.43 26.11
CA SER A 796 10.00 -0.38 27.00
C SER A 796 9.94 0.93 27.78
N SER A 797 11.08 1.41 28.27
CA SER A 797 11.20 2.72 28.93
C SER A 797 10.80 3.86 28.00
N GLN A 798 11.31 3.90 26.77
CA GLN A 798 10.96 4.93 25.79
C GLN A 798 9.46 4.91 25.44
N ILE A 799 8.87 3.73 25.26
CA ILE A 799 7.43 3.58 24.98
C ILE A 799 6.58 4.10 26.13
N VAL A 800 6.90 3.72 27.36
CA VAL A 800 6.20 4.16 28.58
C VAL A 800 6.31 5.67 28.73
N GLN A 801 7.52 6.22 28.61
CA GLN A 801 7.73 7.66 28.66
C GLN A 801 6.89 8.37 27.60
N PHE A 802 7.02 7.97 26.33
CA PHE A 802 6.34 8.62 25.21
C PHE A 802 4.82 8.62 25.36
N THR A 803 4.23 7.48 25.70
CA THR A 803 2.76 7.35 25.87
C THR A 803 2.26 8.12 27.09
N LEU A 804 2.99 8.11 28.21
CA LEU A 804 2.54 8.75 29.45
C LEU A 804 2.74 10.25 29.49
N THR A 805 3.62 10.79 28.65
CA THR A 805 3.80 12.23 28.45
C THR A 805 2.98 12.77 27.30
N LYS A 806 1.92 12.03 26.88
CA LYS A 806 1.04 12.38 25.76
C LYS A 806 1.82 12.69 24.47
N GLY A 807 2.81 11.86 24.21
CA GLY A 807 3.65 11.93 23.02
C GLY A 807 4.82 12.88 23.20
N ASN A 808 5.49 12.82 24.36
CA ASN A 808 6.63 13.69 24.70
C ASN A 808 6.28 15.19 24.73
N SER A 809 5.06 15.51 25.16
CA SER A 809 4.58 16.89 25.24
C SER A 809 5.22 17.70 26.39
N ASP A 810 5.86 17.02 27.35
CA ASP A 810 6.57 17.61 28.49
C ASP A 810 8.03 17.98 28.20
N GLY A 811 8.58 17.58 27.04
CA GLY A 811 9.67 18.29 26.38
C GLY A 811 10.94 17.50 26.06
N SER A 812 11.14 16.27 26.55
CA SER A 812 12.28 15.44 26.15
C SER A 812 12.14 13.97 26.55
N LEU A 813 12.43 13.07 25.61
CA LEU A 813 12.44 11.62 25.86
C LEU A 813 13.79 11.21 26.44
N ALA A 814 13.82 10.60 27.63
CA ALA A 814 15.06 10.11 28.20
C ALA A 814 15.51 8.82 27.49
N VAL A 815 16.66 8.89 26.84
CA VAL A 815 17.27 7.79 26.10
C VAL A 815 18.68 7.49 26.60
N ASP A 816 19.11 6.23 26.47
CA ASP A 816 20.49 5.84 26.65
C ASP A 816 21.20 5.80 25.29
N ALA A 817 22.06 6.80 25.06
CA ALA A 817 22.80 6.94 23.81
C ALA A 817 23.74 5.76 23.52
N ALA A 818 24.11 4.95 24.51
CA ALA A 818 24.92 3.75 24.28
C ALA A 818 24.21 2.67 23.46
N PHE A 819 22.87 2.71 23.41
CA PHE A 819 22.06 1.78 22.62
C PHE A 819 21.70 2.30 21.24
N LEU A 820 21.97 3.58 20.95
CA LEU A 820 21.41 4.26 19.78
C LEU A 820 22.48 4.69 18.77
N ASP A 821 22.13 4.60 17.49
CA ASP A 821 22.96 5.08 16.39
C ASP A 821 22.67 6.56 16.09
N ALA A 822 23.60 7.44 16.49
CA ALA A 822 23.51 8.88 16.25
C ALA A 822 23.79 9.30 14.80
N SER A 823 24.23 8.39 13.93
CA SER A 823 24.55 8.68 12.52
C SER A 823 23.33 8.62 11.58
N LYS A 824 22.19 8.11 12.07
CA LYS A 824 20.95 7.91 11.29
C LYS A 824 20.13 9.18 11.13
#